data_AF-A0A7K3S157-F1
#
_entry.id   AF-A0A7K3S157-F1
#
_cell.length_a   1.000
_cell.length_b   1.000
_cell.length_c   1.000
_cell.angle_alpha   90.00
_cell.angle_beta   90.00
_cell.angle_gamma   90.00
#
_symmetry.space_group_name_H-M   'P 1'
#
loop_
_entity.id
_entity.type
_entity.pdbx_description
1 polymer ?
#
loop_
_entity_poly.entity_id
_entity_poly.type
_entity_poly.pdbx_seq_one_letter_code
_entity_poly.pdbx_strand_id
1 'polypeptide(L)'
;MSMVCASTIKPRRRDPLVTGSSSDALLPPEFLLAAMAGCGPDDPVVRLTVRQARSVTSRTDRAALSGALLSGPLVEEAPVWLLEAAVAADLEGEEETHHFGRGSAVAARALGHPSCTPDLRDRTLRRCTPQQLARLGGPGAAEQLATAVAEVVRELGDPPPMCPQLLEEETPVQTMLRQGPLHDAVFEAARDMLPTIPDPGDPEGEDIDDWLDRNRRAHEAWRTMWRRILERQPDRHRELVEWADGTDAERAVRDELLGSLPWAVEPELLTELAAADLKRFDFEILLAQGSRMRRDGADEQQVLDRFAGELSSRTEEELIEFRHRLGLKSTTLLSMGCRAPATWVQRAASGTWRHILNPTEAKDGHRQVAWSASAETLARVATDFAETAVRALPYWEPADRYTATHPDEVVWVRDMLLHLPVVTEDVKTAVRPVVQQARGWLSGYHHALQPRYDHRRRLEEILDIVQRVLADPPPASGMDRHRTALGAPHEVTVRVLAGVSEQTLREYLDRHVGDDSLVEKALLASAAGGYRSGEGFEDVLRRHSAPDEVLLRLTVALRRDLGGGPSWRESWTRLILAGEDTGPGLVRALPAWSALRARGGGYRDAHPLVVSVVRASLGSDQDAWDRFASCPAAYSGPAAWLRLGDLLDAAAKGTPWPKPPAGR
;
A
#
# COMPACT_ATOMS: atom_id res chain seq x y z
N MET A 1 28.52 -76.50 -3.90
CA MET A 1 28.35 -76.80 -2.46
C MET A 1 27.40 -75.77 -1.88
N SER A 2 26.33 -76.26 -1.28
CA SER A 2 25.24 -75.54 -0.62
C SER A 2 25.72 -74.66 0.54
N MET A 3 24.94 -73.63 0.86
CA MET A 3 24.37 -73.52 2.21
C MET A 3 23.00 -72.82 2.16
N VAL A 4 22.09 -73.41 2.93
CA VAL A 4 20.65 -73.16 3.04
C VAL A 4 20.37 -72.60 4.44
N CYS A 5 19.32 -71.78 4.58
CA CYS A 5 18.30 -71.74 5.66
C CYS A 5 17.83 -70.28 5.87
N ALA A 6 16.58 -69.88 5.61
CA ALA A 6 15.25 -70.33 6.09
C ALA A 6 14.66 -69.37 7.14
N SER A 7 13.66 -68.61 6.69
CA SER A 7 12.40 -68.21 7.34
C SER A 7 12.29 -68.04 8.86
N THR A 8 11.75 -66.90 9.30
CA THR A 8 10.66 -66.88 10.30
C THR A 8 9.77 -65.64 10.15
N ILE A 9 8.50 -65.85 9.79
CA ILE A 9 7.37 -64.91 9.90
C ILE A 9 6.31 -65.58 10.76
N LYS A 10 5.79 -64.89 11.79
CA LYS A 10 4.39 -64.87 12.34
C LYS A 10 4.36 -64.30 13.79
N PRO A 11 3.20 -63.91 14.40
CA PRO A 11 2.22 -62.87 14.03
C PRO A 11 1.57 -62.13 15.26
N ARG A 12 0.54 -61.28 15.01
CA ARG A 12 -0.51 -60.76 15.94
C ARG A 12 -0.07 -59.64 16.91
N ARG A 13 -0.83 -58.57 17.17
CA ARG A 13 -2.29 -58.37 17.23
C ARG A 13 -2.68 -56.95 16.73
N ARG A 14 -3.80 -56.85 16.01
CA ARG A 14 -4.61 -55.62 15.96
C ARG A 14 -5.73 -55.82 16.97
N ASP A 15 -5.65 -55.12 18.09
CA ASP A 15 -6.78 -54.86 18.96
C ASP A 15 -7.31 -53.44 18.66
N PRO A 16 -8.61 -53.18 18.85
CA PRO A 16 -9.32 -52.05 18.28
C PRO A 16 -9.13 -50.78 19.12
N LEU A 17 -8.79 -49.66 18.50
CA LEU A 17 -8.95 -48.35 19.14
C LEU A 17 -10.42 -47.95 19.07
N VAL A 18 -11.11 -48.38 20.13
CA VAL A 18 -12.15 -47.67 20.89
C VAL A 18 -12.59 -46.33 20.29
N THR A 19 -13.84 -46.31 19.83
CA THR A 19 -14.69 -45.12 19.75
C THR A 19 -14.97 -44.58 21.16
N GLY A 20 -14.75 -43.28 21.35
CA GLY A 20 -15.08 -42.50 22.55
C GLY A 20 -13.92 -41.55 22.88
N SER A 21 -14.07 -40.23 23.02
CA SER A 21 -15.26 -39.42 23.27
C SER A 21 -14.92 -37.94 23.02
N SER A 22 -15.93 -37.16 22.61
CA SER A 22 -16.00 -35.70 22.83
C SER A 22 -15.00 -34.80 22.09
N SER A 23 -15.17 -34.66 20.77
CA SER A 23 -15.00 -33.31 20.20
C SER A 23 -16.26 -32.56 20.58
N ASP A 24 -16.20 -31.70 21.59
CA ASP A 24 -17.25 -30.73 21.84
C ASP A 24 -17.59 -30.05 20.51
N ALA A 25 -18.87 -30.12 20.14
CA ALA A 25 -19.41 -29.36 19.04
C ALA A 25 -19.28 -27.87 19.40
N LEU A 26 -18.20 -27.25 18.95
CA LEU A 26 -18.00 -25.82 19.06
C LEU A 26 -18.30 -25.21 17.70
N LEU A 27 -19.35 -24.39 17.64
CA LEU A 27 -19.49 -23.44 16.56
C LEU A 27 -18.26 -22.53 16.57
N PRO A 28 -17.67 -22.24 15.41
CA PRO A 28 -16.50 -21.39 15.34
C PRO A 28 -16.74 -20.05 16.06
N PRO A 29 -15.74 -19.49 16.77
CA PRO A 29 -15.83 -18.14 17.33
C PRO A 29 -16.30 -17.10 16.29
N GLU A 30 -16.00 -17.33 15.01
CA GLU A 30 -16.43 -16.49 13.87
C GLU A 30 -17.94 -16.52 13.61
N PHE A 31 -18.56 -17.70 13.74
CA PHE A 31 -20.01 -17.87 13.67
C PHE A 31 -20.69 -17.32 14.94
N LEU A 32 -20.09 -17.49 16.12
CA LEU A 32 -20.61 -16.96 17.40
C LEU A 32 -20.57 -15.43 17.47
N LEU A 33 -19.53 -14.81 16.89
CA LEU A 33 -19.43 -13.35 16.75
C LEU A 33 -20.46 -12.80 15.75
N ALA A 34 -20.71 -13.48 14.62
CA ALA A 34 -21.75 -13.10 13.65
C ALA A 34 -23.18 -13.31 14.20
N ALA A 35 -23.36 -14.27 15.12
CA ALA A 35 -24.63 -14.56 15.78
C ALA A 35 -24.92 -13.70 17.03
N MET A 36 -23.92 -13.12 17.69
CA MET A 36 -24.08 -12.27 18.90
C MET A 36 -24.33 -10.78 18.56
N ALA A 37 -24.14 -10.39 17.31
CA ALA A 37 -24.23 -9.00 16.88
C ALA A 37 -25.67 -8.47 17.04
N GLY A 38 -25.85 -7.46 17.90
CA GLY A 38 -27.15 -6.85 18.19
C GLY A 38 -27.93 -7.49 19.35
N CYS A 39 -27.31 -8.39 20.10
CA CYS A 39 -27.93 -9.11 21.22
C CYS A 39 -27.80 -8.38 22.56
N GLY A 40 -28.82 -8.49 23.42
CA GLY A 40 -28.80 -7.97 24.80
C GLY A 40 -28.07 -8.88 25.79
N PRO A 41 -27.82 -8.43 27.04
CA PRO A 41 -27.08 -9.20 28.07
C PRO A 41 -27.77 -10.50 28.52
N ASP A 42 -29.06 -10.64 28.23
CA ASP A 42 -29.86 -11.83 28.51
C ASP A 42 -29.91 -12.82 27.36
N ASP A 43 -29.31 -12.46 26.22
CA ASP A 43 -29.19 -13.37 25.09
C ASP A 43 -28.33 -14.57 25.49
N PRO A 44 -28.81 -15.80 25.22
CA PRO A 44 -28.08 -17.02 25.54
C PRO A 44 -26.65 -17.02 24.97
N VAL A 45 -26.38 -16.32 23.87
CA VAL A 45 -25.04 -16.17 23.28
C VAL A 45 -24.13 -15.29 24.15
N VAL A 46 -24.63 -14.23 24.80
CA VAL A 46 -23.83 -13.31 25.64
C VAL A 46 -23.46 -13.92 27.00
N ARG A 47 -24.37 -14.67 27.63
CA ARG A 47 -24.10 -15.39 28.90
C ARG A 47 -23.12 -16.54 28.73
N LEU A 48 -23.12 -17.16 27.55
CA LEU A 48 -22.16 -18.18 27.14
C LEU A 48 -20.76 -17.57 27.00
N THR A 49 -20.66 -16.37 26.39
CA THR A 49 -19.42 -15.59 26.22
C THR A 49 -18.75 -15.22 27.56
N VAL A 50 -19.49 -14.78 28.59
CA VAL A 50 -18.94 -14.46 29.94
C VAL A 50 -18.37 -15.68 30.66
N ARG A 51 -19.05 -16.83 30.57
CA ARG A 51 -18.59 -18.10 31.17
C ARG A 51 -17.39 -18.66 30.44
N GLN A 52 -17.36 -18.52 29.11
CA GLN A 52 -16.25 -18.93 28.27
C GLN A 52 -15.00 -18.07 28.55
N ALA A 53 -15.15 -16.75 28.79
CA ALA A 53 -14.03 -15.86 29.15
C ALA A 53 -13.30 -16.27 30.45
N ARG A 54 -14.02 -16.80 31.45
CA ARG A 54 -13.44 -17.29 32.71
C ARG A 54 -12.75 -18.66 32.61
N SER A 55 -13.12 -19.48 31.63
CA SER A 55 -12.74 -20.90 31.54
C SER A 55 -11.80 -21.22 30.39
N VAL A 56 -11.73 -20.35 29.37
CA VAL A 56 -10.82 -20.45 28.25
C VAL A 56 -9.37 -20.41 28.73
N THR A 57 -8.59 -21.41 28.31
CA THR A 57 -7.14 -21.51 28.56
C THR A 57 -6.31 -20.74 27.54
N SER A 58 -6.84 -20.55 26.32
CA SER A 58 -6.23 -19.75 25.25
C SER A 58 -6.16 -18.26 25.64
N ARG A 59 -4.94 -17.70 25.69
CA ARG A 59 -4.69 -16.29 26.03
C ARG A 59 -5.40 -15.33 25.06
N THR A 60 -5.37 -15.64 23.77
CA THR A 60 -5.96 -14.82 22.68
C THR A 60 -7.48 -14.77 22.76
N ASP A 61 -8.11 -15.91 23.03
CA ASP A 61 -9.56 -16.00 23.13
C ASP A 61 -10.06 -15.33 24.44
N ARG A 62 -9.31 -15.46 25.54
CA ARG A 62 -9.61 -14.75 26.80
C ARG A 62 -9.54 -13.24 26.64
N ALA A 63 -8.52 -12.71 25.97
CA ALA A 63 -8.37 -11.29 25.71
C ALA A 63 -9.50 -10.73 24.82
N ALA A 64 -9.87 -11.44 23.75
CA ALA A 64 -10.96 -11.05 22.85
C ALA A 64 -12.32 -10.98 23.57
N LEU A 65 -12.60 -11.93 24.46
CA LEU A 65 -13.84 -11.98 25.24
C LEU A 65 -13.87 -10.91 26.35
N SER A 66 -12.80 -10.75 27.13
CA SER A 66 -12.70 -9.71 28.17
C SER A 66 -12.79 -8.29 27.57
N GLY A 67 -12.17 -8.06 26.41
CA GLY A 67 -12.25 -6.78 25.71
C GLY A 67 -13.67 -6.44 25.24
N ALA A 68 -14.43 -7.41 24.73
CA ALA A 68 -15.82 -7.24 24.33
C ALA A 68 -16.75 -6.97 25.53
N LEU A 69 -16.47 -7.55 26.70
CA LEU A 69 -17.25 -7.34 27.92
C LEU A 69 -17.06 -5.95 28.53
N LEU A 70 -15.81 -5.49 28.62
CA LEU A 70 -15.46 -4.15 29.14
C LEU A 70 -15.88 -3.01 28.20
N SER A 71 -16.14 -3.29 26.91
CA SER A 71 -16.58 -2.29 25.91
C SER A 71 -18.09 -2.31 25.66
N GLY A 72 -18.82 -3.24 26.27
CA GLY A 72 -20.26 -3.39 26.09
C GLY A 72 -20.95 -3.53 27.44
N PRO A 73 -21.28 -4.75 27.87
CA PRO A 73 -22.16 -4.97 29.03
C PRO A 73 -21.59 -4.58 30.40
N LEU A 74 -20.28 -4.33 30.56
CA LEU A 74 -19.62 -4.01 31.85
C LEU A 74 -18.82 -2.69 31.82
N VAL A 75 -19.31 -1.67 31.11
CA VAL A 75 -18.59 -0.40 30.90
C VAL A 75 -18.61 0.56 32.10
N GLU A 76 -19.62 0.49 32.97
CA GLU A 76 -19.79 1.44 34.10
C GLU A 76 -19.22 0.91 35.43
N GLU A 77 -19.37 -0.39 35.71
CA GLU A 77 -18.86 -1.03 36.92
C GLU A 77 -18.26 -2.39 36.59
N ALA A 78 -17.00 -2.61 37.00
CA ALA A 78 -16.26 -3.84 36.78
C ALA A 78 -15.65 -4.34 38.10
N PRO A 79 -15.64 -5.66 38.33
CA PRO A 79 -15.05 -6.22 39.54
C PRO A 79 -13.52 -6.17 39.51
N VAL A 80 -12.89 -5.92 40.66
CA VAL A 80 -11.43 -5.73 40.82
C VAL A 80 -10.62 -6.88 40.22
N TRP A 81 -11.04 -8.13 40.40
CA TRP A 81 -10.32 -9.28 39.82
C TRP A 81 -10.25 -9.24 38.28
N LEU A 82 -11.27 -8.67 37.61
CA LEU A 82 -11.30 -8.55 36.15
C LEU A 82 -10.34 -7.45 35.68
N LEU A 83 -10.20 -6.37 36.45
CA LEU A 83 -9.25 -5.29 36.21
C LEU A 83 -7.80 -5.74 36.46
N GLU A 84 -7.53 -6.42 37.56
CA GLU A 84 -6.19 -6.95 37.88
C GLU A 84 -5.78 -8.07 36.90
N ALA A 85 -6.69 -8.97 36.55
CA ALA A 85 -6.44 -10.01 35.56
C ALA A 85 -6.24 -9.45 34.15
N ALA A 86 -6.94 -8.36 33.80
CA ALA A 86 -6.76 -7.63 32.55
C ALA A 86 -5.36 -7.00 32.46
N VAL A 87 -4.85 -6.41 33.54
CA VAL A 87 -3.51 -5.81 33.60
C VAL A 87 -2.41 -6.88 33.58
N ALA A 88 -2.53 -7.93 34.39
CA ALA A 88 -1.51 -8.98 34.51
C ALA A 88 -1.38 -9.84 33.24
N ALA A 89 -2.50 -10.22 32.59
CA ALA A 89 -2.47 -11.07 31.40
C ALA A 89 -1.81 -10.41 30.17
N ASP A 90 -1.70 -9.08 30.17
CA ASP A 90 -1.29 -8.27 29.04
C ASP A 90 0.16 -7.79 29.17
N LEU A 91 0.58 -7.38 30.38
CA LEU A 91 1.93 -6.84 30.65
C LEU A 91 2.99 -7.92 30.96
N GLU A 92 2.61 -9.12 31.42
CA GLU A 92 3.56 -10.15 31.90
C GLU A 92 3.89 -11.25 30.88
N GLY A 93 3.19 -11.34 29.75
CA GLY A 93 3.41 -12.45 28.82
C GLY A 93 4.39 -12.13 27.71
N GLU A 94 5.33 -13.06 27.46
CA GLU A 94 6.35 -12.99 26.42
C GLU A 94 5.75 -12.56 25.07
N GLU A 95 6.45 -11.64 24.39
CA GLU A 95 6.08 -11.15 23.07
C GLU A 95 6.13 -12.30 22.05
N GLU A 96 4.99 -12.95 21.81
CA GLU A 96 4.82 -13.74 20.60
C GLU A 96 4.90 -12.77 19.40
N THR A 97 6.05 -12.80 18.74
CA THR A 97 6.58 -11.84 17.75
C THR A 97 5.74 -11.65 16.49
N HIS A 98 4.54 -12.24 16.37
CA HIS A 98 3.81 -12.35 15.10
C HIS A 98 2.34 -11.89 15.14
N HIS A 99 1.84 -11.35 16.26
CA HIS A 99 0.47 -10.82 16.35
C HIS A 99 0.41 -9.38 16.86
N PHE A 100 0.75 -8.43 15.98
CA PHE A 100 0.51 -7.01 16.20
C PHE A 100 -1.00 -6.73 16.29
N GLY A 101 -1.47 -6.28 17.47
CA GLY A 101 -2.67 -5.44 17.55
C GLY A 101 -3.83 -5.85 18.46
N ARG A 102 -3.79 -6.96 19.22
CA ARG A 102 -4.95 -7.37 20.06
C ARG A 102 -4.74 -7.54 21.56
N GLY A 103 -3.50 -7.64 22.05
CA GLY A 103 -3.24 -7.78 23.50
C GLY A 103 -3.60 -6.51 24.27
N SER A 104 -2.90 -5.41 23.95
CA SER A 104 -2.74 -4.25 24.84
C SER A 104 -3.98 -3.37 25.12
N ALA A 105 -5.09 -3.59 24.42
CA ALA A 105 -6.30 -2.77 24.57
C ALA A 105 -7.01 -3.02 25.90
N VAL A 106 -6.72 -4.14 26.57
CA VAL A 106 -7.45 -4.59 27.76
C VAL A 106 -6.84 -4.00 29.03
N ALA A 107 -5.50 -3.92 29.15
CA ALA A 107 -4.83 -3.27 30.28
C ALA A 107 -5.08 -1.74 30.34
N ALA A 108 -5.02 -1.05 29.19
CA ALA A 108 -5.31 0.39 29.13
C ALA A 108 -6.74 0.71 29.60
N ARG A 109 -7.72 -0.11 29.19
CA ARG A 109 -9.12 0.00 29.64
C ARG A 109 -9.26 -0.25 31.14
N ALA A 110 -8.52 -1.21 31.70
CA ALA A 110 -8.57 -1.48 33.13
C ALA A 110 -7.96 -0.36 33.98
N LEU A 111 -6.84 0.23 33.55
CA LEU A 111 -6.15 1.32 34.27
C LEU A 111 -6.87 2.68 34.14
N GLY A 112 -7.61 2.87 33.05
CA GLY A 112 -8.49 4.02 32.82
C GLY A 112 -9.91 3.85 33.35
N HIS A 113 -10.29 2.68 33.86
CA HIS A 113 -11.64 2.41 34.36
C HIS A 113 -11.95 3.27 35.61
N PRO A 114 -13.18 3.80 35.79
CA PRO A 114 -13.55 4.60 36.96
C PRO A 114 -13.29 3.90 38.30
N SER A 115 -13.40 2.57 38.34
CA SER A 115 -13.14 1.74 39.53
C SER A 115 -11.65 1.39 39.76
N CYS A 116 -10.71 1.90 38.94
CA CYS A 116 -9.28 1.68 39.12
C CYS A 116 -8.68 2.62 40.18
N THR A 117 -7.86 2.11 41.10
CA THR A 117 -7.24 2.91 42.15
C THR A 117 -5.97 3.65 41.68
N PRO A 118 -5.70 4.87 42.17
CA PRO A 118 -4.46 5.60 41.83
C PRO A 118 -3.18 4.81 42.15
N ASP A 119 -3.12 4.14 43.30
CA ASP A 119 -1.96 3.33 43.71
C ASP A 119 -1.67 2.14 42.78
N LEU A 120 -2.71 1.55 42.16
CA LEU A 120 -2.52 0.49 41.17
C LEU A 120 -1.96 1.08 39.87
N ARG A 121 -2.44 2.26 39.48
CA ARG A 121 -1.96 2.97 38.28
C ARG A 121 -0.49 3.36 38.41
N ASP A 122 -0.12 4.09 39.45
CA ASP A 122 1.24 4.63 39.61
C ASP A 122 2.30 3.53 39.75
N ARG A 123 2.01 2.48 40.52
CA ARG A 123 2.92 1.33 40.65
C ARG A 123 3.08 0.56 39.34
N THR A 124 2.04 0.50 38.52
CA THR A 124 2.08 -0.16 37.22
C THR A 124 2.91 0.66 36.24
N LEU A 125 2.66 1.97 36.14
CA LEU A 125 3.38 2.85 35.22
C LEU A 125 4.89 2.89 35.49
N ARG A 126 5.33 2.96 36.75
CA ARG A 126 6.77 2.97 37.09
C ARG A 126 7.53 1.68 36.74
N ARG A 127 6.82 0.58 36.53
CA ARG A 127 7.39 -0.72 36.15
C ARG A 127 7.33 -0.98 34.66
N CYS A 128 6.64 -0.14 33.90
CA CYS A 128 6.45 -0.33 32.47
C CYS A 128 7.73 0.00 31.69
N THR A 129 8.01 -0.79 30.66
CA THR A 129 8.98 -0.43 29.63
C THR A 129 8.44 0.72 28.76
N PRO A 130 9.29 1.41 27.99
CA PRO A 130 8.82 2.46 27.06
C PRO A 130 7.75 1.94 26.07
N GLN A 131 7.88 0.69 25.57
CA GLN A 131 6.85 0.11 24.70
C GLN A 131 5.51 -0.07 25.42
N GLN A 132 5.54 -0.49 26.69
CA GLN A 132 4.33 -0.66 27.50
C GLN A 132 3.69 0.69 27.81
N LEU A 133 4.49 1.72 28.16
CA LEU A 133 4.00 3.08 28.38
C LEU A 133 3.31 3.65 27.13
N ALA A 134 3.91 3.47 25.95
CA ALA A 134 3.30 3.91 24.69
C ALA A 134 1.96 3.22 24.41
N ARG A 135 1.85 1.91 24.65
CA ARG A 135 0.59 1.19 24.47
C ARG A 135 -0.49 1.63 25.47
N LEU A 136 -0.11 1.94 26.71
CA LEU A 136 -1.02 2.46 27.74
C LEU A 136 -1.46 3.90 27.45
N GLY A 137 -0.59 4.70 26.86
CA GLY A 137 -0.84 6.07 26.41
C GLY A 137 -1.38 6.20 24.99
N GLY A 138 -2.03 5.17 24.44
CA GLY A 138 -2.63 5.20 23.09
C GLY A 138 -3.94 6.03 23.00
N PRO A 139 -4.60 6.12 21.83
CA PRO A 139 -5.70 7.08 21.59
C PRO A 139 -6.99 6.74 22.33
N GLY A 140 -7.15 5.50 22.77
CA GLY A 140 -8.28 5.05 23.59
C GLY A 140 -8.02 5.11 25.09
N ALA A 141 -6.89 5.67 25.53
CA ALA A 141 -6.59 5.85 26.93
C ALA A 141 -7.51 6.91 27.56
N ALA A 142 -7.94 6.68 28.80
CA ALA A 142 -8.63 7.71 29.56
C ALA A 142 -7.68 8.89 29.84
N GLU A 143 -8.19 10.12 29.82
CA GLU A 143 -7.41 11.36 29.97
C GLU A 143 -6.51 11.36 31.23
N GLN A 144 -7.03 10.83 32.34
CA GLN A 144 -6.27 10.68 33.60
C GLN A 144 -5.06 9.73 33.46
N LEU A 145 -5.21 8.64 32.70
CA LEU A 145 -4.12 7.70 32.45
C LEU A 145 -3.09 8.32 31.51
N ALA A 146 -3.54 8.99 30.44
CA ALA A 146 -2.65 9.65 29.51
C ALA A 146 -1.81 10.76 30.17
N THR A 147 -2.43 11.56 31.06
CA THR A 147 -1.71 12.60 31.81
C THR A 147 -0.62 12.00 32.70
N ALA A 148 -0.93 10.92 33.43
CA ALA A 148 0.05 10.24 34.27
C ALA A 148 1.20 9.62 33.46
N VAL A 149 0.92 9.06 32.28
CA VAL A 149 1.98 8.58 31.36
C VAL A 149 2.84 9.75 30.87
N ALA A 150 2.23 10.89 30.51
CA ALA A 150 2.94 12.07 30.05
C ALA A 150 3.88 12.67 31.11
N GLU A 151 3.47 12.68 32.38
CA GLU A 151 4.33 13.10 33.49
C GLU A 151 5.59 12.23 33.62
N VAL A 152 5.42 10.90 33.55
CA VAL A 152 6.56 9.97 33.56
C VAL A 152 7.53 10.24 32.41
N VAL A 153 7.02 10.63 31.24
CA VAL A 153 7.86 10.97 30.07
C VAL A 153 8.63 12.27 30.29
N ARG A 154 8.01 13.31 30.87
CA ARG A 154 8.67 14.60 31.13
C ARG A 154 9.80 14.50 32.16
N GLU A 155 9.77 13.48 33.02
CA GLU A 155 10.83 13.23 34.01
C GLU A 155 12.12 12.62 33.41
N LEU A 156 12.16 12.31 32.10
CA LEU A 156 13.27 11.57 31.47
C LEU A 156 14.58 12.35 31.24
N GLY A 157 14.68 13.61 31.69
CA GLY A 157 15.92 14.42 31.61
C GLY A 157 16.25 14.92 30.20
N ASP A 158 17.17 15.89 30.07
CA ASP A 158 17.38 16.63 28.81
C ASP A 158 17.72 15.75 27.58
N PRO A 159 17.18 16.08 26.38
CA PRO A 159 17.40 15.29 25.18
C PRO A 159 18.85 15.36 24.67
N PRO A 160 19.47 14.22 24.29
CA PRO A 160 20.81 14.21 23.70
C PRO A 160 20.80 14.66 22.23
N PRO A 161 21.92 15.14 21.66
CA PRO A 161 22.04 15.35 20.21
C PRO A 161 22.04 14.01 19.46
N MET A 162 21.52 14.00 18.24
CA MET A 162 21.41 12.78 17.45
C MET A 162 22.76 12.26 16.97
N CYS A 163 22.99 10.95 17.12
CA CYS A 163 24.12 10.22 16.56
C CYS A 163 23.68 8.86 15.99
N PRO A 164 24.50 8.20 15.14
CA PRO A 164 24.16 6.90 14.56
C PRO A 164 23.82 5.81 15.59
N GLN A 165 24.47 5.82 16.77
CA GLN A 165 24.23 4.84 17.83
C GLN A 165 22.80 4.89 18.37
N LEU A 166 22.15 6.06 18.37
CA LEU A 166 20.76 6.22 18.81
C LEU A 166 19.73 5.60 17.85
N LEU A 167 20.15 5.07 16.69
CA LEU A 167 19.29 4.23 15.85
C LEU A 167 19.28 2.76 16.26
N GLU A 168 20.32 2.32 16.95
CA GLU A 168 20.51 0.95 17.47
C GLU A 168 20.05 0.88 18.93
N GLU A 169 20.48 1.85 19.75
CA GLU A 169 20.12 2.02 21.15
C GLU A 169 19.16 3.22 21.29
N GLU A 170 17.92 3.01 20.85
CA GLU A 170 16.91 4.06 20.87
C GLU A 170 16.62 4.58 22.28
N THR A 171 16.50 5.88 22.42
CA THR A 171 16.01 6.52 23.64
C THR A 171 14.59 6.03 23.99
N PRO A 172 14.18 6.12 25.27
CA PRO A 172 12.83 5.74 25.68
C PRO A 172 11.73 6.41 24.84
N VAL A 173 11.87 7.70 24.53
CA VAL A 173 10.85 8.45 23.76
C VAL A 173 10.84 8.12 22.27
N GLN A 174 11.99 7.85 21.65
CA GLN A 174 12.05 7.30 20.29
C GLN A 174 11.32 5.95 20.24
N THR A 175 11.57 5.09 21.22
CA THR A 175 10.89 3.79 21.33
C THR A 175 9.38 3.96 21.49
N MET A 176 8.93 4.92 22.30
CA MET A 176 7.51 5.20 22.53
C MET A 176 6.81 5.71 21.27
N LEU A 177 7.35 6.75 20.64
CA LEU A 177 6.78 7.36 19.44
C LEU A 177 6.71 6.38 18.27
N ARG A 178 7.59 5.37 18.23
CA ARG A 178 7.56 4.29 17.24
C ARG A 178 6.46 3.24 17.46
N GLN A 179 5.84 3.15 18.64
CA GLN A 179 4.75 2.19 18.84
C GLN A 179 3.44 2.67 18.20
N GLY A 180 3.25 4.00 18.13
CA GLY A 180 2.12 4.63 17.44
C GLY A 180 0.75 4.37 18.07
N PRO A 181 -0.27 5.00 17.49
CA PRO A 181 -0.60 6.40 17.78
C PRO A 181 -0.70 6.66 19.30
N LEU A 182 -0.28 7.84 19.75
CA LEU A 182 -0.33 8.24 21.17
C LEU A 182 -1.44 9.25 21.45
N HIS A 183 -1.90 9.29 22.69
CA HIS A 183 -2.74 10.35 23.23
C HIS A 183 -1.97 11.67 23.27
N ASP A 184 -2.65 12.80 23.00
CA ASP A 184 -2.10 14.16 22.82
C ASP A 184 -1.06 14.53 23.87
N ALA A 185 -1.43 14.50 25.16
CA ALA A 185 -0.52 14.83 26.26
C ALA A 185 0.76 13.96 26.30
N VAL A 186 0.67 12.68 25.95
CA VAL A 186 1.81 11.75 25.91
C VAL A 186 2.67 12.02 24.69
N PHE A 187 2.04 12.31 23.56
CA PHE A 187 2.72 12.66 22.31
C PHE A 187 3.54 13.94 22.47
N GLU A 188 2.95 15.02 22.99
CA GLU A 188 3.64 16.29 23.23
C GLU A 188 4.84 16.09 24.16
N ALA A 189 4.64 15.40 25.29
CA ALA A 189 5.72 15.08 26.23
C ALA A 189 6.85 14.26 25.58
N ALA A 190 6.52 13.29 24.74
CA ALA A 190 7.53 12.47 24.07
C ALA A 190 8.24 13.21 22.94
N ARG A 191 7.54 14.08 22.19
CA ARG A 191 8.09 14.91 21.11
C ARG A 191 9.12 15.89 21.66
N ASP A 192 8.79 16.59 22.74
CA ASP A 192 9.65 17.63 23.32
C ASP A 192 10.96 17.05 23.91
N MET A 193 10.99 15.73 24.13
CA MET A 193 12.13 14.99 24.67
C MET A 193 12.90 14.21 23.60
N LEU A 194 12.56 14.38 22.32
CA LEU A 194 13.30 13.76 21.21
C LEU A 194 14.73 14.31 21.13
N PRO A 195 15.69 13.50 20.64
CA PRO A 195 17.03 13.99 20.35
C PRO A 195 17.02 15.28 19.52
N THR A 196 18.04 16.12 19.69
CA THR A 196 18.22 17.36 18.92
C THR A 196 19.08 17.12 17.67
N ILE A 197 19.19 18.13 16.80
CA ILE A 197 20.02 18.06 15.58
C ILE A 197 21.43 17.55 15.91
N PRO A 198 22.08 16.76 15.03
CA PRO A 198 23.45 16.33 15.25
C PRO A 198 24.38 17.50 15.58
N ASP A 199 25.13 17.37 16.67
CA ASP A 199 26.18 18.33 17.00
C ASP A 199 27.32 18.18 15.97
N PRO A 200 27.63 19.23 15.18
CA PRO A 200 28.74 19.16 14.24
C PRO A 200 30.07 18.88 14.95
N GLY A 201 30.22 19.32 16.20
CA GLY A 201 31.49 19.32 16.94
C GLY A 201 32.56 20.19 16.27
N ASP A 202 33.59 20.56 17.03
CA ASP A 202 34.77 21.24 16.47
C ASP A 202 35.66 20.18 15.78
N PRO A 203 36.10 20.35 14.52
CA PRO A 203 37.02 19.43 13.84
C PRO A 203 38.43 19.41 14.46
N GLU A 204 38.67 20.08 15.59
CA GLU A 204 39.97 20.16 16.24
C GLU A 204 40.51 18.76 16.61
N GLY A 205 41.51 18.30 15.83
CA GLY A 205 42.21 17.04 16.04
C GLY A 205 41.64 15.83 15.27
N GLU A 206 40.57 16.02 14.50
CA GLU A 206 40.01 15.02 13.57
C GLU A 206 40.44 15.34 12.11
N ASP A 207 40.62 14.32 11.28
CA ASP A 207 40.80 14.52 9.84
C ASP A 207 39.50 15.06 9.22
N ILE A 208 39.59 16.00 8.26
CA ILE A 208 38.41 16.65 7.66
C ILE A 208 37.51 15.62 6.96
N ASP A 209 38.07 14.61 6.30
CA ASP A 209 37.28 13.59 5.60
C ASP A 209 36.54 12.69 6.60
N ASP A 210 37.19 12.36 7.73
CA ASP A 210 36.57 11.59 8.83
C ASP A 210 35.45 12.40 9.50
N TRP A 211 35.68 13.70 9.75
CA TRP A 211 34.66 14.63 10.27
C TRP A 211 33.46 14.73 9.32
N LEU A 212 33.70 14.88 8.01
CA LEU A 212 32.64 14.94 6.99
C LEU A 212 31.83 13.65 6.93
N ASP A 213 32.48 12.48 7.01
CA ASP A 213 31.79 11.19 7.02
C ASP A 213 30.96 11.00 8.30
N ARG A 214 31.52 11.30 9.47
CA ARG A 214 30.81 11.26 10.76
C ARG A 214 29.58 12.16 10.73
N ASN A 215 29.73 13.41 10.28
CA ASN A 215 28.66 14.38 10.23
C ASN A 215 27.56 13.96 9.25
N ARG A 216 27.93 13.44 8.07
CA ARG A 216 26.99 12.86 7.10
C ARG A 216 26.17 11.71 7.70
N ARG A 217 26.82 10.76 8.37
CA ARG A 217 26.15 9.62 9.01
C ARG A 217 25.20 10.06 10.13
N ALA A 218 25.58 11.08 10.90
CA ALA A 218 24.71 11.62 11.95
C ALA A 218 23.46 12.30 11.36
N HIS A 219 23.59 13.05 10.27
CA HIS A 219 22.44 13.63 9.54
C HIS A 219 21.56 12.57 8.84
N GLU A 220 22.15 11.48 8.35
CA GLU A 220 21.39 10.31 7.89
C GLU A 220 20.61 9.64 9.03
N ALA A 221 21.21 9.57 10.22
CA ALA A 221 20.55 9.06 11.41
C ALA A 221 19.38 9.96 11.86
N TRP A 222 19.59 11.27 11.87
CA TRP A 222 18.55 12.29 12.13
C TRP A 222 17.33 12.12 11.23
N ARG A 223 17.54 12.06 9.91
CA ARG A 223 16.46 11.83 8.94
C ARG A 223 15.77 10.49 9.15
N THR A 224 16.54 9.44 9.43
CA THR A 224 15.99 8.10 9.69
C THR A 224 15.12 8.06 10.94
N MET A 225 15.50 8.76 12.01
CA MET A 225 14.70 8.89 13.22
C MET A 225 13.36 9.56 12.92
N TRP A 226 13.39 10.74 12.27
CA TRP A 226 12.17 11.46 11.91
C TRP A 226 11.24 10.64 11.04
N ARG A 227 11.78 9.96 10.02
CA ARG A 227 11.01 9.01 9.19
C ARG A 227 10.31 7.95 10.05
N ARG A 228 11.02 7.28 10.96
CA ARG A 228 10.44 6.24 11.82
C ARG A 228 9.32 6.77 12.73
N ILE A 229 9.43 8.02 13.18
CA ILE A 229 8.42 8.67 14.02
C ILE A 229 7.20 9.05 13.19
N LEU A 230 7.40 9.75 12.07
CA LEU A 230 6.33 10.21 11.17
C LEU A 230 5.53 9.03 10.61
N GLU A 231 6.18 7.90 10.32
CA GLU A 231 5.53 6.66 9.86
C GLU A 231 4.53 6.11 10.89
N ARG A 232 4.78 6.36 12.18
CA ARG A 232 4.00 5.81 13.30
C ARG A 232 2.99 6.78 13.87
N GLN A 233 2.99 8.03 13.39
CA GLN A 233 2.12 9.12 13.86
C GLN A 233 1.43 9.82 12.66
N PRO A 234 0.68 9.10 11.81
CA PRO A 234 0.05 9.68 10.61
C PRO A 234 -0.90 10.84 10.93
N ASP A 235 -1.66 10.73 12.02
CA ASP A 235 -2.66 11.73 12.41
C ASP A 235 -2.06 13.02 13.00
N ARG A 236 -0.73 13.10 13.11
CA ARG A 236 0.01 14.22 13.75
C ARG A 236 0.91 14.97 12.78
N HIS A 237 0.87 14.67 11.48
CA HIS A 237 1.77 15.29 10.50
C HIS A 237 1.63 16.81 10.47
N ARG A 238 0.40 17.37 10.52
CA ARG A 238 0.18 18.82 10.52
C ARG A 238 0.75 19.47 11.79
N GLU A 239 0.46 18.90 12.96
CA GLU A 239 1.00 19.36 14.24
C GLU A 239 2.54 19.36 14.26
N LEU A 240 3.17 18.31 13.69
CA LEU A 240 4.63 18.22 13.58
C LEU A 240 5.24 19.22 12.59
N VAL A 241 4.56 19.52 11.48
CA VAL A 241 5.01 20.53 10.52
C VAL A 241 4.93 21.93 11.11
N GLU A 242 3.84 22.25 11.82
CA GLU A 242 3.67 23.53 12.50
C GLU A 242 4.68 23.71 13.64
N TRP A 243 4.90 22.67 14.45
CA TRP A 243 5.91 22.68 15.51
C TRP A 243 7.34 22.81 14.96
N ALA A 244 7.64 22.14 13.85
CA ALA A 244 8.99 22.14 13.29
C ALA A 244 9.34 23.47 12.59
N ASP A 245 8.38 24.35 12.32
CA ASP A 245 8.62 25.63 11.65
C ASP A 245 9.57 26.52 12.45
N GLY A 246 10.67 26.95 11.82
CA GLY A 246 11.72 27.74 12.49
C GLY A 246 12.64 26.92 13.41
N THR A 247 12.56 25.59 13.37
CA THR A 247 13.45 24.67 14.10
C THR A 247 14.37 23.91 13.15
N ASP A 248 15.42 23.30 13.69
CA ASP A 248 16.34 22.43 12.93
C ASP A 248 15.66 21.17 12.34
N ALA A 249 14.46 20.83 12.82
CA ALA A 249 13.68 19.70 12.32
C ALA A 249 12.89 20.03 11.04
N GLU A 250 12.69 21.32 10.71
CA GLU A 250 11.79 21.80 9.65
C GLU A 250 12.00 21.05 8.33
N ARG A 251 13.26 21.04 7.87
CA ARG A 251 13.62 20.42 6.59
C ARG A 251 13.51 18.91 6.63
N ALA A 252 13.94 18.27 7.72
CA ALA A 252 13.86 16.83 7.87
C ALA A 252 12.40 16.34 7.87
N VAL A 253 11.51 17.02 8.62
CA VAL A 253 10.09 16.66 8.67
C VAL A 253 9.44 16.85 7.30
N ARG A 254 9.62 18.00 6.65
CA ARG A 254 9.00 18.29 5.35
C ARG A 254 9.51 17.35 4.23
N ASP A 255 10.82 17.12 4.16
CA ASP A 255 11.43 16.24 3.15
C ASP A 255 10.98 14.78 3.35
N GLU A 256 10.87 14.28 4.58
CA GLU A 256 10.41 12.92 4.85
C GLU A 256 8.91 12.74 4.59
N LEU A 257 8.08 13.74 4.91
CA LEU A 257 6.64 13.71 4.62
C LEU A 257 6.35 13.74 3.12
N LEU A 258 7.07 14.56 2.35
CA LEU A 258 6.89 14.63 0.89
C LEU A 258 7.55 13.43 0.17
N GLY A 259 8.72 13.01 0.64
CA GLY A 259 9.56 12.02 -0.04
C GLY A 259 9.34 10.57 0.38
N SER A 260 9.43 10.33 1.69
CA SER A 260 9.49 8.97 2.23
C SER A 260 8.15 8.44 2.68
N LEU A 261 7.21 9.31 3.06
CA LEU A 261 5.91 8.93 3.63
C LEU A 261 4.68 9.65 3.00
N PRO A 262 4.69 10.09 1.72
CA PRO A 262 3.63 10.94 1.17
C PRO A 262 2.24 10.30 1.19
N TRP A 263 2.16 8.97 1.27
CA TRP A 263 0.89 8.25 1.33
C TRP A 263 0.17 8.39 2.67
N ALA A 264 0.88 8.64 3.76
CA ALA A 264 0.28 8.77 5.09
C ALA A 264 -0.21 10.21 5.37
N VAL A 265 0.22 11.18 4.57
CA VAL A 265 -0.02 12.62 4.76
C VAL A 265 -1.45 13.00 4.40
N GLU A 266 -2.06 13.85 5.22
CA GLU A 266 -3.38 14.41 4.93
C GLU A 266 -3.40 15.20 3.60
N PRO A 267 -4.50 15.15 2.82
CA PRO A 267 -4.53 15.67 1.45
C PRO A 267 -4.18 17.17 1.30
N GLU A 268 -4.63 17.99 2.26
CA GLU A 268 -4.36 19.43 2.27
C GLU A 268 -2.89 19.71 2.56
N LEU A 269 -2.36 19.10 3.62
CA LEU A 269 -0.95 19.23 3.99
C LEU A 269 -0.03 18.74 2.88
N LEU A 270 -0.36 17.62 2.22
CA LEU A 270 0.41 17.14 1.07
C LEU A 270 0.45 18.17 -0.07
N THR A 271 -0.67 18.84 -0.34
CA THR A 271 -0.75 19.90 -1.37
C THR A 271 0.11 21.11 -0.98
N GLU A 272 0.09 21.52 0.30
CA GLU A 272 0.90 22.63 0.83
C GLU A 272 2.40 22.32 0.74
N LEU A 273 2.82 21.13 1.20
CA LEU A 273 4.22 20.68 1.14
C LEU A 273 4.73 20.59 -0.31
N ALA A 274 3.90 20.05 -1.21
CA ALA A 274 4.20 19.96 -2.63
C ALA A 274 4.36 21.36 -3.26
N ALA A 275 3.43 22.29 -2.98
CA ALA A 275 3.50 23.65 -3.50
C ALA A 275 4.74 24.40 -2.99
N ALA A 276 5.10 24.21 -1.71
CA ALA A 276 6.31 24.78 -1.13
C ALA A 276 7.58 24.26 -1.81
N ASP A 277 7.66 22.96 -2.09
CA ASP A 277 8.81 22.37 -2.80
C ASP A 277 8.89 22.83 -4.27
N LEU A 278 7.76 22.87 -5.00
CA LEU A 278 7.72 23.39 -6.37
C LEU A 278 8.14 24.86 -6.46
N LYS A 279 7.83 25.69 -5.46
CA LYS A 279 8.26 27.09 -5.41
C LYS A 279 9.79 27.25 -5.40
N ARG A 280 10.52 26.26 -4.89
CA ARG A 280 12.00 26.26 -4.89
C ARG A 280 12.57 26.12 -6.29
N PHE A 281 11.82 25.55 -7.24
CA PHE A 281 12.24 25.43 -8.64
C PHE A 281 12.56 26.78 -9.30
N ASP A 282 11.90 27.87 -8.87
CA ASP A 282 12.19 29.19 -9.41
C ASP A 282 13.63 29.64 -9.12
N PHE A 283 14.23 29.18 -8.02
CA PHE A 283 15.64 29.42 -7.72
C PHE A 283 16.57 28.67 -8.70
N GLU A 284 16.22 27.45 -9.08
CA GLU A 284 17.00 26.66 -10.06
C GLU A 284 17.02 27.33 -11.45
N ILE A 285 15.91 27.95 -11.84
CA ILE A 285 15.82 28.75 -13.07
C ILE A 285 16.74 29.96 -13.00
N LEU A 286 16.72 30.70 -11.89
CA LEU A 286 17.62 31.84 -11.68
C LEU A 286 19.08 31.38 -11.73
N LEU A 287 19.41 30.27 -11.06
CA LEU A 287 20.76 29.69 -11.05
C LEU A 287 21.25 29.34 -12.45
N ALA A 288 20.41 28.72 -13.28
CA ALA A 288 20.77 28.41 -14.65
C ALA A 288 20.92 29.66 -15.53
N GLN A 289 20.07 30.67 -15.38
CA GLN A 289 20.19 31.91 -16.12
C GLN A 289 21.47 32.67 -15.73
N GLY A 290 21.77 32.79 -14.44
CA GLY A 290 23.00 33.41 -13.95
C GLY A 290 24.26 32.65 -14.41
N SER A 291 24.22 31.31 -14.34
CA SER A 291 25.32 30.46 -14.81
C SER A 291 25.54 30.58 -16.32
N ARG A 292 24.47 30.67 -17.12
CA ARG A 292 24.56 30.92 -18.57
C ARG A 292 25.19 32.28 -18.86
N MET A 293 24.74 33.34 -18.18
CA MET A 293 25.33 34.67 -18.34
C MET A 293 26.82 34.67 -17.98
N ARG A 294 27.24 33.99 -16.90
CA ARG A 294 28.66 33.83 -16.55
C ARG A 294 29.43 33.04 -17.60
N ARG A 295 28.88 31.91 -18.08
CA ARG A 295 29.48 31.06 -19.11
C ARG A 295 29.68 31.82 -20.42
N ASP A 296 28.74 32.71 -20.75
CA ASP A 296 28.72 33.51 -21.97
C ASP A 296 29.55 34.81 -21.84
N GLY A 297 30.16 35.07 -20.68
CA GLY A 297 31.22 36.07 -20.50
C GLY A 297 30.90 37.26 -19.59
N ALA A 298 29.70 37.36 -19.01
CA ALA A 298 29.38 38.39 -18.02
C ALA A 298 30.18 38.16 -16.72
N ASP A 299 30.59 39.21 -16.02
CA ASP A 299 31.22 39.08 -14.70
C ASP A 299 30.19 38.82 -13.57
N GLU A 300 30.67 38.48 -12.37
CA GLU A 300 29.80 38.16 -11.23
C GLU A 300 28.90 39.32 -10.81
N GLN A 301 29.44 40.55 -10.78
CA GLN A 301 28.68 41.72 -10.36
C GLN A 301 27.59 42.06 -11.37
N GLN A 302 27.87 41.96 -12.67
CA GLN A 302 26.87 42.14 -13.73
C GLN A 302 25.69 41.17 -13.60
N VAL A 303 25.94 39.94 -13.17
CA VAL A 303 24.87 38.95 -12.93
C VAL A 303 24.10 39.28 -11.65
N LEU A 304 24.77 39.66 -10.57
CA LEU A 304 24.11 40.08 -9.32
C LEU A 304 23.23 41.32 -9.53
N ASP A 305 23.72 42.31 -10.27
CA ASP A 305 22.97 43.54 -10.59
C ASP A 305 21.75 43.22 -11.46
N ARG A 306 21.88 42.28 -12.41
CA ARG A 306 20.80 41.86 -13.30
C ARG A 306 19.62 41.24 -12.55
N PHE A 307 19.92 40.39 -11.56
CA PHE A 307 18.92 39.62 -10.81
C PHE A 307 18.65 40.19 -9.41
N ALA A 308 19.09 41.42 -9.11
CA ALA A 308 18.97 42.02 -7.77
C ALA A 308 17.54 42.04 -7.25
N GLY A 309 16.55 42.27 -8.13
CA GLY A 309 15.13 42.23 -7.76
C GLY A 309 14.67 40.84 -7.33
N GLU A 310 14.97 39.83 -8.12
CA GLU A 310 14.60 38.43 -7.87
C GLU A 310 15.36 37.79 -6.70
N LEU A 311 16.58 38.27 -6.41
CA LEU A 311 17.40 37.85 -5.27
C LEU A 311 16.96 38.50 -3.96
N SER A 312 16.33 39.68 -4.01
CA SER A 312 15.92 40.42 -2.79
C SER A 312 14.88 39.70 -1.93
N SER A 313 14.12 38.77 -2.51
CA SER A 313 13.10 37.98 -1.83
C SER A 313 13.55 36.54 -1.48
N ARG A 314 14.86 36.25 -1.56
CA ARG A 314 15.44 34.92 -1.35
C ARG A 314 16.00 34.75 0.06
N THR A 315 16.16 33.51 0.49
CA THR A 315 16.76 33.21 1.80
C THR A 315 18.26 33.45 1.77
N GLU A 316 18.88 33.60 2.95
CA GLU A 316 20.32 33.79 3.05
C GLU A 316 21.11 32.59 2.48
N GLU A 317 20.63 31.37 2.71
CA GLU A 317 21.20 30.15 2.12
C GLU A 317 21.18 30.16 0.60
N GLU A 318 20.05 30.51 -0.02
CA GLU A 318 19.90 30.60 -1.47
C GLU A 318 20.84 31.66 -2.06
N LEU A 319 21.01 32.80 -1.38
CA LEU A 319 21.95 33.84 -1.78
C LEU A 319 23.41 33.39 -1.71
N ILE A 320 23.77 32.64 -0.66
CA ILE A 320 25.11 32.06 -0.51
C ILE A 320 25.37 31.04 -1.64
N GLU A 321 24.43 30.13 -1.90
CA GLU A 321 24.55 29.14 -2.97
C GLU A 321 24.69 29.82 -4.33
N PHE A 322 23.85 30.82 -4.62
CA PHE A 322 23.88 31.54 -5.89
C PHE A 322 25.25 32.19 -6.11
N ARG A 323 25.76 32.94 -5.13
CA ARG A 323 27.09 33.58 -5.21
C ARG A 323 28.21 32.55 -5.36
N HIS A 324 28.18 31.49 -4.55
CA HIS A 324 29.17 30.42 -4.63
C HIS A 324 29.23 29.83 -6.05
N ARG A 325 28.08 29.59 -6.68
CA ARG A 325 27.99 29.07 -8.05
C ARG A 325 28.52 30.05 -9.10
N LEU A 326 28.27 31.35 -8.95
CA LEU A 326 28.80 32.38 -9.87
C LEU A 326 30.32 32.60 -9.75
N GLY A 327 30.87 32.38 -8.56
CA GLY A 327 32.30 32.48 -8.26
C GLY A 327 33.15 31.35 -8.86
N LEU A 328 32.51 30.31 -9.42
CA LEU A 328 33.20 29.20 -10.07
C LEU A 328 33.86 29.68 -11.38
N LYS A 329 35.18 29.47 -11.49
CA LYS A 329 35.97 29.85 -12.67
C LYS A 329 35.92 28.83 -13.81
N SER A 330 35.50 27.60 -13.53
CA SER A 330 35.47 26.51 -14.50
C SER A 330 34.21 26.58 -15.37
N THR A 331 34.39 26.60 -16.69
CA THR A 331 33.29 26.54 -17.66
C THR A 331 32.50 25.24 -17.56
N THR A 332 33.15 24.13 -17.18
CA THR A 332 32.48 22.85 -16.89
C THR A 332 31.56 22.96 -15.68
N LEU A 333 32.02 23.58 -14.60
CA LEU A 333 31.19 23.76 -13.39
C LEU A 333 30.04 24.75 -13.62
N LEU A 334 30.26 25.81 -14.42
CA LEU A 334 29.18 26.71 -14.86
C LEU A 334 28.17 25.98 -15.76
N SER A 335 28.62 25.03 -16.58
CA SER A 335 27.74 24.21 -17.41
C SER A 335 26.86 23.28 -16.57
N MET A 336 27.33 22.81 -15.41
CA MET A 336 26.47 22.13 -14.44
C MET A 336 25.36 23.07 -13.92
N GLY A 337 25.70 24.33 -13.59
CA GLY A 337 24.72 25.34 -13.19
C GLY A 337 23.70 25.64 -14.29
N CYS A 338 24.09 25.64 -15.57
CA CYS A 338 23.19 25.84 -16.71
C CYS A 338 22.09 24.77 -16.83
N ARG A 339 22.32 23.58 -16.25
CA ARG A 339 21.43 22.41 -16.26
C ARG A 339 20.69 22.23 -14.94
N ALA A 340 20.81 23.19 -14.02
CA ALA A 340 20.25 23.08 -12.68
C ALA A 340 18.75 22.74 -12.67
N PRO A 341 17.87 23.37 -13.49
CA PRO A 341 16.46 23.00 -13.58
C PRO A 341 16.23 21.53 -13.97
N ALA A 342 16.94 21.05 -15.01
CA ALA A 342 16.81 19.67 -15.46
C ALA A 342 17.33 18.68 -14.40
N THR A 343 18.42 19.05 -13.72
CA THR A 343 19.02 18.24 -12.64
C THR A 343 18.11 18.18 -11.42
N TRP A 344 17.46 19.29 -11.07
CA TRP A 344 16.50 19.35 -9.98
C TRP A 344 15.30 18.45 -10.27
N VAL A 345 14.68 18.57 -11.45
CA VAL A 345 13.53 17.76 -11.85
C VAL A 345 13.89 16.27 -11.92
N GLN A 346 15.08 15.94 -12.42
CA GLN A 346 15.60 14.58 -12.43
C GLN A 346 15.71 14.00 -11.01
N ARG A 347 16.32 14.73 -10.08
CA ARG A 347 16.47 14.30 -8.68
C ARG A 347 15.14 14.25 -7.94
N ALA A 348 14.25 15.19 -8.20
CA ALA A 348 12.91 15.22 -7.64
C ALA A 348 12.10 14.00 -8.10
N ALA A 349 12.06 13.73 -9.41
CA ALA A 349 11.29 12.61 -9.97
C ALA A 349 11.80 11.23 -9.50
N SER A 350 13.11 11.05 -9.33
CA SER A 350 13.68 9.78 -8.85
C SER A 350 13.76 9.67 -7.31
N GLY A 351 13.69 10.81 -6.62
CA GLY A 351 13.77 10.94 -5.16
C GLY A 351 12.46 11.41 -4.55
N THR A 352 12.40 12.67 -4.10
CA THR A 352 11.33 13.23 -3.27
C THR A 352 9.92 13.09 -3.87
N TRP A 353 9.75 13.18 -5.18
CA TRP A 353 8.44 13.10 -5.83
C TRP A 353 8.10 11.70 -6.32
N ARG A 354 9.04 10.76 -6.25
CA ARG A 354 8.92 9.44 -6.89
C ARG A 354 7.60 8.74 -6.58
N HIS A 355 7.23 8.69 -5.30
CA HIS A 355 6.03 7.99 -4.84
C HIS A 355 4.74 8.76 -5.12
N ILE A 356 4.78 10.10 -5.16
CA ILE A 356 3.64 10.93 -5.56
C ILE A 356 3.36 10.77 -7.06
N LEU A 357 4.42 10.77 -7.87
CA LEU A 357 4.34 10.58 -9.33
C LEU A 357 4.01 9.12 -9.69
N ASN A 358 4.43 8.16 -8.87
CA ASN A 358 4.16 6.75 -9.09
C ASN A 358 3.61 6.08 -7.82
N PRO A 359 2.34 6.36 -7.43
CA PRO A 359 1.74 5.87 -6.17
C PRO A 359 1.80 4.36 -5.97
N THR A 360 1.71 3.60 -7.05
CA THR A 360 1.78 2.13 -7.01
C THR A 360 3.17 1.54 -6.74
N GLU A 361 4.23 2.34 -6.84
CA GLU A 361 5.57 1.96 -6.44
C GLU A 361 5.75 1.98 -4.92
N ALA A 362 4.90 2.73 -4.20
CA ALA A 362 4.90 2.74 -2.75
C ALA A 362 4.31 1.43 -2.21
N LYS A 363 5.18 0.62 -1.59
CA LYS A 363 4.84 -0.72 -1.12
C LYS A 363 5.37 -0.94 0.30
N ASP A 364 4.53 -1.57 1.11
CA ASP A 364 4.92 -2.20 2.37
C ASP A 364 5.11 -3.70 2.12
N GLY A 365 6.37 -4.11 1.97
CA GLY A 365 6.75 -5.45 1.53
C GLY A 365 6.17 -5.79 0.15
N HIS A 366 5.16 -6.66 0.11
CA HIS A 366 4.46 -7.07 -1.12
C HIS A 366 3.12 -6.36 -1.34
N ARG A 367 2.64 -5.56 -0.38
CA ARG A 367 1.33 -4.88 -0.45
C ARG A 367 1.52 -3.42 -0.85
N GLN A 368 0.56 -2.88 -1.59
CA GLN A 368 0.51 -1.44 -1.85
C GLN A 368 0.12 -0.71 -0.56
N VAL A 369 0.75 0.43 -0.32
CA VAL A 369 0.39 1.29 0.81
C VAL A 369 -0.99 1.91 0.58
N ALA A 370 -1.73 2.13 1.66
CA ALA A 370 -2.96 2.91 1.61
C ALA A 370 -2.60 4.40 1.56
N TRP A 371 -3.21 5.13 0.64
CA TRP A 371 -3.03 6.57 0.50
C TRP A 371 -4.16 7.31 1.22
N SER A 372 -3.79 8.24 2.10
CA SER A 372 -4.71 9.19 2.74
C SER A 372 -5.27 10.20 1.73
N ALA A 373 -4.42 10.63 0.79
CA ALA A 373 -4.84 11.48 -0.33
C ALA A 373 -5.66 10.73 -1.37
N SER A 374 -6.70 11.38 -1.89
CA SER A 374 -7.49 10.83 -3.00
C SER A 374 -6.67 10.77 -4.29
N ALA A 375 -7.04 9.89 -5.22
CA ALA A 375 -6.40 9.81 -6.53
C ALA A 375 -6.48 11.12 -7.33
N GLU A 376 -7.53 11.92 -7.11
CA GLU A 376 -7.70 13.24 -7.72
C GLU A 376 -6.71 14.26 -7.14
N THR A 377 -6.54 14.27 -5.81
CA THR A 377 -5.55 15.12 -5.15
C THR A 377 -4.14 14.80 -5.62
N LEU A 378 -3.78 13.53 -5.69
CA LEU A 378 -2.46 13.09 -6.18
C LEU A 378 -2.26 13.46 -7.65
N ALA A 379 -3.27 13.28 -8.49
CA ALA A 379 -3.22 13.67 -9.88
C ALA A 379 -3.02 15.19 -10.06
N ARG A 380 -3.67 16.02 -9.25
CA ARG A 380 -3.48 17.48 -9.25
C ARG A 380 -2.04 17.84 -8.87
N VAL A 381 -1.56 17.33 -7.74
CA VAL A 381 -0.18 17.58 -7.27
C VAL A 381 0.86 17.12 -8.29
N ALA A 382 0.66 15.94 -8.89
CA ALA A 382 1.54 15.44 -9.96
C ALA A 382 1.46 16.29 -11.24
N THR A 383 0.29 16.89 -11.53
CA THR A 383 0.11 17.84 -12.64
C THR A 383 0.95 19.10 -12.40
N ASP A 384 0.90 19.68 -11.20
CA ASP A 384 1.69 20.86 -10.84
C ASP A 384 3.20 20.58 -11.00
N PHE A 385 3.64 19.38 -10.62
CA PHE A 385 5.01 18.92 -10.89
C PHE A 385 5.30 18.80 -12.38
N ALA A 386 4.39 18.21 -13.16
CA ALA A 386 4.59 18.02 -14.60
C ALA A 386 4.68 19.36 -15.36
N GLU A 387 3.84 20.33 -15.00
CA GLU A 387 3.91 21.69 -15.53
C GLU A 387 5.23 22.37 -15.16
N THR A 388 5.71 22.16 -13.94
CA THR A 388 7.04 22.62 -13.50
C THR A 388 8.17 21.93 -14.29
N ALA A 389 8.06 20.62 -14.52
CA ALA A 389 9.02 19.84 -15.30
C ALA A 389 9.10 20.29 -16.77
N VAL A 390 7.98 20.71 -17.37
CA VAL A 390 7.99 21.30 -18.73
C VAL A 390 8.90 22.53 -18.81
N ARG A 391 8.92 23.37 -17.76
CA ARG A 391 9.79 24.55 -17.69
C ARG A 391 11.28 24.20 -17.64
N ALA A 392 11.65 22.96 -17.28
CA ALA A 392 13.03 22.47 -17.27
C ALA A 392 13.52 21.99 -18.64
N LEU A 393 12.63 21.62 -19.58
CA LEU A 393 13.01 21.11 -20.90
C LEU A 393 13.98 22.04 -21.69
N PRO A 394 13.82 23.38 -21.69
CA PRO A 394 14.76 24.29 -22.36
C PRO A 394 16.17 24.35 -21.72
N TYR A 395 16.32 23.75 -20.54
CA TYR A 395 17.58 23.67 -19.79
C TYR A 395 18.23 22.30 -19.86
N TRP A 396 17.59 21.34 -20.54
CA TRP A 396 18.19 20.05 -20.82
C TRP A 396 19.26 20.20 -21.92
N GLU A 397 20.45 19.69 -21.63
CA GLU A 397 21.55 19.57 -22.57
C GLU A 397 22.10 18.14 -22.46
N PRO A 398 22.55 17.52 -23.57
CA PRO A 398 23.15 16.18 -23.50
C PRO A 398 24.36 16.19 -22.56
N ALA A 399 24.40 15.20 -21.67
CA ALA A 399 25.52 14.99 -20.77
C ALA A 399 26.82 14.78 -21.58
N ASP A 400 27.96 15.24 -21.03
CA ASP A 400 29.25 15.08 -21.71
C ASP A 400 29.55 13.58 -21.96
N ARG A 401 30.40 13.29 -22.93
CA ARG A 401 30.72 11.91 -23.39
C ARG A 401 31.20 10.95 -22.29
N TYR A 402 31.52 11.45 -21.10
CA TYR A 402 32.06 10.70 -19.97
C TYR A 402 31.05 10.46 -18.84
N THR A 403 29.81 10.93 -18.97
CA THR A 403 28.78 10.74 -17.96
C THR A 403 28.16 9.35 -18.11
N ALA A 404 28.03 8.62 -16.99
CA ALA A 404 27.50 7.27 -17.00
C ALA A 404 26.03 7.26 -17.46
N THR A 405 25.71 6.43 -18.46
CA THR A 405 24.35 6.21 -18.95
C THR A 405 23.45 5.68 -17.82
N HIS A 406 22.50 6.48 -17.35
CA HIS A 406 21.58 6.10 -16.28
C HIS A 406 20.10 6.30 -16.68
N PRO A 407 19.20 5.36 -16.37
CA PRO A 407 17.77 5.50 -16.66
C PRO A 407 17.14 6.79 -16.11
N ASP A 408 17.65 7.28 -14.97
CA ASP A 408 17.13 8.49 -14.31
C ASP A 408 17.22 9.75 -15.18
N GLU A 409 18.12 9.78 -16.17
CA GLU A 409 18.21 10.87 -17.16
C GLU A 409 16.93 11.06 -17.98
N VAL A 410 16.07 10.03 -18.05
CA VAL A 410 14.85 10.01 -18.88
C VAL A 410 13.59 9.67 -18.07
N VAL A 411 13.74 9.14 -16.84
CA VAL A 411 12.60 8.86 -15.93
C VAL A 411 11.71 10.08 -15.74
N TRP A 412 12.30 11.25 -15.53
CA TRP A 412 11.54 12.47 -15.30
C TRP A 412 10.73 12.91 -16.54
N VAL A 413 11.20 12.61 -17.76
CA VAL A 413 10.45 12.87 -19.00
C VAL A 413 9.22 11.97 -19.09
N ARG A 414 9.36 10.69 -18.71
CA ARG A 414 8.23 9.76 -18.60
C ARG A 414 7.22 10.30 -17.60
N ASP A 415 7.66 10.67 -16.40
CA ASP A 415 6.77 11.11 -15.33
C ASP A 415 6.08 12.44 -15.68
N MET A 416 6.82 13.40 -16.24
CA MET A 416 6.24 14.64 -16.79
C MET A 416 5.14 14.33 -17.81
N LEU A 417 5.42 13.51 -18.83
CA LEU A 417 4.43 13.20 -19.88
C LEU A 417 3.20 12.45 -19.35
N LEU A 418 3.38 11.55 -18.38
CA LEU A 418 2.27 10.83 -17.74
C LEU A 418 1.33 11.79 -17.00
N HIS A 419 1.89 12.87 -16.44
CA HIS A 419 1.16 13.75 -15.53
C HIS A 419 0.63 15.03 -16.17
N LEU A 420 1.11 15.42 -17.35
CA LEU A 420 0.57 16.55 -18.09
C LEU A 420 -0.90 16.36 -18.49
N PRO A 421 -1.75 17.39 -18.35
CA PRO A 421 -3.15 17.32 -18.75
C PRO A 421 -3.31 17.31 -20.28
N VAL A 422 -2.40 17.99 -20.99
CA VAL A 422 -2.35 18.06 -22.46
C VAL A 422 -0.90 17.99 -22.92
N VAL A 423 -0.57 17.02 -23.77
CA VAL A 423 0.74 16.92 -24.43
C VAL A 423 0.71 17.69 -25.74
N THR A 424 1.14 18.96 -25.69
CA THR A 424 1.19 19.86 -26.86
C THR A 424 2.31 19.50 -27.84
N GLU A 425 2.22 19.98 -29.09
CA GLU A 425 3.28 19.75 -30.09
C GLU A 425 4.63 20.38 -29.70
N ASP A 426 4.62 21.46 -28.91
CA ASP A 426 5.84 22.08 -28.37
C ASP A 426 6.53 21.14 -27.38
N VAL A 427 5.76 20.52 -26.47
CA VAL A 427 6.28 19.50 -25.54
C VAL A 427 6.82 18.30 -26.31
N LYS A 428 6.09 17.80 -27.32
CA LYS A 428 6.56 16.69 -28.16
C LYS A 428 7.87 17.03 -28.87
N THR A 429 8.00 18.27 -29.36
CA THR A 429 9.20 18.75 -30.05
C THR A 429 10.38 18.87 -29.08
N ALA A 430 10.16 19.39 -27.87
CA ALA A 430 11.18 19.53 -26.83
C ALA A 430 11.64 18.19 -26.23
N VAL A 431 10.76 17.18 -26.16
CA VAL A 431 11.09 15.83 -25.66
C VAL A 431 11.85 14.99 -26.69
N ARG A 432 11.64 15.23 -27.99
CA ARG A 432 12.22 14.42 -29.07
C ARG A 432 13.75 14.27 -29.00
N PRO A 433 14.55 15.33 -28.75
CA PRO A 433 16.00 15.21 -28.57
C PRO A 433 16.40 14.28 -27.41
N VAL A 434 15.69 14.34 -26.28
CA VAL A 434 15.96 13.49 -25.10
C VAL A 434 15.73 12.02 -25.43
N VAL A 435 14.59 11.71 -26.08
CA VAL A 435 14.23 10.34 -26.49
C VAL A 435 15.19 9.80 -27.56
N GLN A 436 15.60 10.63 -28.52
CA GLN A 436 16.58 10.25 -29.55
C GLN A 436 17.94 9.93 -28.94
N GLN A 437 18.41 10.76 -28.00
CA GLN A 437 19.65 10.51 -27.27
C GLN A 437 19.59 9.21 -26.47
N ALA A 438 18.48 8.98 -25.75
CA ALA A 438 18.25 7.77 -24.97
C ALA A 438 18.23 6.49 -25.83
N ARG A 439 17.61 6.55 -27.02
CA ARG A 439 17.66 5.45 -28.01
C ARG A 439 19.08 5.24 -28.55
N GLY A 440 19.83 6.33 -28.73
CA GLY A 440 21.24 6.29 -29.08
C GLY A 440 22.07 5.45 -28.10
N TRP A 441 21.79 5.57 -26.80
CA TRP A 441 22.46 4.77 -25.75
C TRP A 441 22.15 3.27 -25.82
N LEU A 442 20.97 2.88 -26.32
CA LEU A 442 20.60 1.48 -26.54
C LEU A 442 21.26 0.89 -27.80
N SER A 443 21.55 1.74 -28.78
CA SER A 443 22.28 1.35 -29.99
C SER A 443 23.75 1.11 -29.64
N GLY A 444 24.29 -0.06 -29.97
CA GLY A 444 25.63 -0.50 -29.56
C GLY A 444 26.81 0.30 -30.13
N TYR A 445 26.58 1.47 -30.73
CA TYR A 445 27.58 2.32 -31.37
C TYR A 445 28.66 2.86 -30.41
N HIS A 446 28.44 2.77 -29.09
CA HIS A 446 29.42 3.15 -28.07
C HIS A 446 29.67 2.00 -27.08
N HIS A 447 30.51 1.03 -27.47
CA HIS A 447 30.88 -0.12 -26.63
C HIS A 447 31.43 0.24 -25.23
N ALA A 448 32.02 1.44 -25.06
CA ALA A 448 32.55 1.90 -23.78
C ALA A 448 31.49 2.51 -22.83
N LEU A 449 30.26 2.73 -23.30
CA LEU A 449 29.19 3.44 -22.58
C LEU A 449 27.90 2.63 -22.48
N GLN A 450 27.94 1.32 -22.77
CA GLN A 450 26.77 0.48 -22.68
C GLN A 450 26.28 0.43 -21.21
N PRO A 451 25.00 0.77 -20.95
CA PRO A 451 24.45 0.62 -19.62
C PRO A 451 24.50 -0.84 -19.19
N ARG A 452 24.64 -1.08 -17.88
CA ARG A 452 24.47 -2.42 -17.29
C ARG A 452 23.15 -3.03 -17.78
N TYR A 453 23.10 -4.35 -17.91
CA TYR A 453 21.91 -5.05 -18.45
C TYR A 453 20.60 -4.60 -17.79
N ASP A 454 20.59 -4.42 -16.47
CA ASP A 454 19.41 -3.96 -15.72
C ASP A 454 19.01 -2.52 -16.07
N HIS A 455 20.00 -1.63 -16.25
CA HIS A 455 19.77 -0.25 -16.68
C HIS A 455 19.26 -0.19 -18.12
N ARG A 456 19.80 -1.05 -19.00
CA ARG A 456 19.35 -1.17 -20.39
C ARG A 456 17.88 -1.56 -20.44
N ARG A 457 17.49 -2.63 -19.73
CA ARG A 457 16.11 -3.08 -19.66
C ARG A 457 15.18 -2.00 -19.10
N ARG A 458 15.57 -1.35 -18.01
CA ARG A 458 14.80 -0.25 -17.40
C ARG A 458 14.63 0.94 -18.37
N LEU A 459 15.67 1.26 -19.14
CA LEU A 459 15.61 2.31 -20.15
C LEU A 459 14.68 1.93 -21.33
N GLU A 460 14.72 0.68 -21.79
CA GLU A 460 13.79 0.16 -22.80
C GLU A 460 12.33 0.27 -22.31
N GLU A 461 12.07 -0.12 -21.06
CA GLU A 461 10.75 0.02 -20.42
C GLU A 461 10.29 1.49 -20.38
N ILE A 462 11.15 2.42 -19.93
CA ILE A 462 10.86 3.87 -19.90
C ILE A 462 10.51 4.40 -21.29
N LEU A 463 11.29 4.05 -22.31
CA LEU A 463 11.09 4.54 -23.68
C LEU A 463 9.84 3.96 -24.35
N ASP A 464 9.44 2.74 -23.99
CA ASP A 464 8.19 2.13 -24.42
C ASP A 464 6.97 2.88 -23.83
N ILE A 465 7.03 3.19 -22.53
CA ILE A 465 5.98 3.98 -21.85
C ILE A 465 5.85 5.36 -22.48
N VAL A 466 6.97 6.07 -22.69
CA VAL A 466 6.97 7.38 -23.34
C VAL A 466 6.29 7.31 -24.71
N GLN A 467 6.54 6.27 -25.49
CA GLN A 467 5.88 6.10 -26.80
C GLN A 467 4.37 5.86 -26.67
N ARG A 468 3.95 4.99 -25.74
CA ARG A 468 2.53 4.71 -25.49
C ARG A 468 1.77 5.97 -25.07
N VAL A 469 2.35 6.77 -24.17
CA VAL A 469 1.77 8.05 -23.70
C VAL A 469 1.70 9.08 -24.83
N LEU A 470 2.73 9.15 -25.69
CA LEU A 470 2.71 10.04 -26.85
C LEU A 470 1.67 9.63 -27.90
N ALA A 471 1.32 8.34 -27.97
CA ALA A 471 0.31 7.81 -28.90
C ALA A 471 -1.12 7.97 -28.38
N ASP A 472 -1.37 7.64 -27.12
CA ASP A 472 -2.66 7.81 -26.42
C ASP A 472 -2.41 8.21 -24.96
N PRO A 473 -2.42 9.53 -24.63
CA PRO A 473 -2.17 10.01 -23.28
C PRO A 473 -3.19 9.42 -22.28
N PRO A 474 -2.76 8.98 -21.09
CA PRO A 474 -3.67 8.49 -20.07
C PRO A 474 -4.63 9.59 -19.58
N PRO A 475 -5.78 9.23 -18.97
CA PRO A 475 -6.69 10.21 -18.37
C PRO A 475 -5.99 11.03 -17.27
N ALA A 476 -6.47 12.25 -17.07
CA ALA A 476 -5.93 13.20 -16.09
C ALA A 476 -6.19 12.82 -14.62
N SER A 477 -6.80 11.67 -14.33
CA SER A 477 -7.09 11.18 -12.98
C SER A 477 -6.71 9.70 -12.87
N GLY A 478 -6.24 9.29 -11.68
CA GLY A 478 -5.94 7.87 -11.39
C GLY A 478 -4.54 7.63 -10.81
N MET A 479 -4.43 6.63 -9.94
CA MET A 479 -3.21 6.34 -9.16
C MET A 479 -2.10 5.61 -9.92
N ASP A 480 -2.39 4.98 -11.07
CA ASP A 480 -1.40 4.23 -11.85
C ASP A 480 -1.46 4.63 -13.33
N ARG A 481 -1.09 5.88 -13.61
CA ARG A 481 -1.13 6.42 -14.96
C ARG A 481 -0.26 5.62 -15.94
N HIS A 482 0.84 5.07 -15.45
CA HIS A 482 1.70 4.15 -16.19
C HIS A 482 0.93 2.93 -16.73
N ARG A 483 0.12 2.26 -15.89
CA ARG A 483 -0.72 1.12 -16.34
C ARG A 483 -1.92 1.54 -17.17
N THR A 484 -2.37 2.80 -17.07
CA THR A 484 -3.47 3.33 -17.89
C THR A 484 -3.04 3.76 -19.30
N ALA A 485 -1.74 3.96 -19.53
CA ALA A 485 -1.15 4.24 -20.83
C ALA A 485 -1.08 2.95 -21.67
N LEU A 486 -2.25 2.50 -22.15
CA LEU A 486 -2.43 1.25 -22.89
C LEU A 486 -2.00 1.34 -24.36
N GLY A 487 -1.87 2.55 -24.91
CA GLY A 487 -1.60 2.77 -26.32
C GLY A 487 -2.85 2.55 -27.18
N ALA A 488 -2.65 2.33 -28.49
CA ALA A 488 -3.75 2.29 -29.45
C ALA A 488 -4.61 1.00 -29.30
N PRO A 489 -5.96 1.07 -29.44
CA PRO A 489 -6.88 -0.06 -29.19
C PRO A 489 -6.55 -1.37 -29.93
N HIS A 490 -6.00 -1.25 -31.14
CA HIS A 490 -5.67 -2.40 -31.99
C HIS A 490 -4.42 -3.17 -31.52
N GLU A 491 -3.55 -2.55 -30.72
CA GLU A 491 -2.34 -3.16 -30.17
C GLU A 491 -2.57 -3.80 -28.78
N VAL A 492 -3.70 -3.49 -28.13
CA VAL A 492 -4.03 -3.95 -26.79
C VAL A 492 -4.53 -5.41 -26.79
N THR A 493 -4.02 -6.20 -25.84
CA THR A 493 -4.33 -7.62 -25.69
C THR A 493 -5.18 -7.92 -24.44
N VAL A 494 -5.89 -9.06 -24.43
CA VAL A 494 -6.66 -9.53 -23.26
C VAL A 494 -5.80 -9.62 -22.01
N ARG A 495 -4.53 -10.06 -22.14
CA ARG A 495 -3.60 -10.18 -21.02
C ARG A 495 -3.23 -8.83 -20.41
N VAL A 496 -3.04 -7.80 -21.26
CA VAL A 496 -2.79 -6.44 -20.81
C VAL A 496 -4.03 -5.89 -20.10
N LEU A 497 -5.22 -6.06 -20.68
CA LEU A 497 -6.47 -5.64 -20.07
C LEU A 497 -6.79 -6.39 -18.78
N ALA A 498 -6.34 -7.63 -18.60
CA ALA A 498 -6.57 -8.40 -17.37
C ALA A 498 -5.77 -7.86 -16.18
N GLY A 499 -4.65 -7.16 -16.46
CA GLY A 499 -3.76 -6.59 -15.46
C GLY A 499 -4.11 -5.16 -15.02
N VAL A 500 -5.08 -4.50 -15.66
CA VAL A 500 -5.49 -3.13 -15.28
C VAL A 500 -6.61 -3.12 -14.23
N SER A 501 -6.83 -1.97 -13.59
CA SER A 501 -7.97 -1.79 -12.68
C SER A 501 -9.29 -1.68 -13.47
N GLU A 502 -10.43 -1.90 -12.81
CA GLU A 502 -11.76 -1.69 -13.40
C GLU A 502 -11.99 -0.25 -13.84
N GLN A 503 -11.56 0.71 -13.02
CA GLN A 503 -11.67 2.13 -13.32
C GLN A 503 -10.89 2.48 -14.60
N THR A 504 -9.63 2.03 -14.68
CA THR A 504 -8.79 2.24 -15.87
C THR A 504 -9.39 1.62 -17.12
N LEU A 505 -9.97 0.41 -17.00
CA LEU A 505 -10.64 -0.23 -18.11
C LEU A 505 -11.87 0.55 -18.57
N ARG A 506 -12.69 1.04 -17.63
CA ARG A 506 -13.88 1.85 -17.91
C ARG A 506 -13.49 3.13 -18.66
N GLU A 507 -12.54 3.89 -18.14
CA GLU A 507 -12.04 5.12 -18.75
C GLU A 507 -11.41 4.87 -20.13
N TYR A 508 -10.74 3.74 -20.32
CA TYR A 508 -10.20 3.36 -21.62
C TYR A 508 -11.32 3.08 -22.63
N LEU A 509 -12.36 2.33 -22.26
CA LEU A 509 -13.51 2.05 -23.12
C LEU A 509 -14.31 3.32 -23.45
N ASP A 510 -14.45 4.24 -22.49
CA ASP A 510 -15.18 5.50 -22.69
C ASP A 510 -14.46 6.46 -23.67
N ARG A 511 -13.14 6.34 -23.82
CA ARG A 511 -12.37 7.07 -24.85
C ARG A 511 -12.45 6.44 -26.24
N HIS A 512 -12.81 5.15 -26.30
CA HIS A 512 -12.85 4.34 -27.52
C HIS A 512 -14.26 3.76 -27.76
N VAL A 513 -15.28 4.63 -27.68
CA VAL A 513 -16.69 4.25 -27.86
C VAL A 513 -16.92 3.65 -29.25
N GLY A 514 -17.61 2.51 -29.30
CA GLY A 514 -17.97 1.82 -30.54
C GLY A 514 -16.99 0.74 -31.00
N ASP A 515 -15.94 0.45 -30.22
CA ASP A 515 -15.02 -0.67 -30.48
C ASP A 515 -15.49 -1.96 -29.77
N ASP A 516 -16.40 -2.71 -30.39
CA ASP A 516 -16.89 -3.99 -29.87
C ASP A 516 -15.76 -5.01 -29.69
N SER A 517 -14.69 -4.96 -30.50
CA SER A 517 -13.54 -5.86 -30.36
C SER A 517 -12.80 -5.59 -29.05
N LEU A 518 -12.64 -4.32 -28.69
CA LEU A 518 -12.06 -3.92 -27.42
C LEU A 518 -12.96 -4.31 -26.24
N VAL A 519 -14.28 -4.15 -26.36
CA VAL A 519 -15.26 -4.56 -25.33
C VAL A 519 -15.22 -6.07 -25.10
N GLU A 520 -15.14 -6.89 -26.15
CA GLU A 520 -15.00 -8.34 -26.02
C GLU A 520 -13.69 -8.73 -25.32
N LYS A 521 -12.56 -8.08 -25.67
CA LYS A 521 -11.28 -8.29 -24.98
C LYS A 521 -11.37 -7.89 -23.49
N ALA A 522 -12.13 -6.84 -23.17
CA ALA A 522 -12.36 -6.34 -21.82
C ALA A 522 -13.20 -7.30 -20.96
N LEU A 523 -14.25 -7.90 -21.53
CA LEU A 523 -15.07 -8.92 -20.86
C LEU A 523 -14.23 -10.15 -20.50
N LEU A 524 -13.45 -10.67 -21.45
CA LEU A 524 -12.55 -11.81 -21.22
C LEU A 524 -11.46 -11.51 -20.19
N ALA A 525 -10.91 -10.28 -20.22
CA ALA A 525 -9.92 -9.83 -19.26
C ALA A 525 -10.43 -9.86 -17.81
N SER A 526 -11.73 -9.61 -17.58
CA SER A 526 -12.30 -9.63 -16.23
C SER A 526 -12.25 -11.01 -15.57
N ALA A 527 -12.35 -12.10 -16.33
CA ALA A 527 -12.11 -13.45 -15.78
C ALA A 527 -10.63 -13.78 -15.59
N ALA A 528 -9.76 -13.27 -16.45
CA ALA A 528 -8.33 -13.50 -16.32
C ALA A 528 -7.70 -12.75 -15.12
N GLY A 529 -8.31 -11.63 -14.70
CA GLY A 529 -7.83 -10.75 -13.62
C GLY A 529 -8.00 -11.27 -12.18
N GLY A 530 -8.71 -12.39 -11.95
CA GLY A 530 -8.78 -13.09 -10.65
C GLY A 530 -9.57 -12.40 -9.52
N TYR A 531 -9.62 -11.07 -9.50
CA TYR A 531 -10.07 -10.24 -8.37
C TYR A 531 -10.87 -8.99 -8.79
N ARG A 532 -11.67 -9.08 -9.84
CA ARG A 532 -12.60 -8.00 -10.22
C ARG A 532 -13.97 -8.15 -9.56
N SER A 533 -14.57 -7.02 -9.17
CA SER A 533 -15.91 -6.87 -8.64
C SER A 533 -16.96 -7.16 -9.72
N GLY A 534 -18.17 -7.59 -9.31
CA GLY A 534 -19.28 -7.81 -10.24
C GLY A 534 -19.81 -6.52 -10.88
N GLU A 535 -19.73 -5.40 -10.17
CA GLU A 535 -20.23 -4.09 -10.64
C GLU A 535 -19.48 -3.60 -11.89
N GLY A 536 -18.14 -3.75 -11.92
CA GLY A 536 -17.34 -3.39 -13.09
C GLY A 536 -17.60 -4.27 -14.32
N PHE A 537 -18.09 -5.49 -14.13
CA PHE A 537 -18.37 -6.41 -15.24
C PHE A 537 -19.65 -6.05 -16.01
N GLU A 538 -20.74 -5.74 -15.29
CA GLU A 538 -22.00 -5.28 -15.90
C GLU A 538 -21.83 -3.97 -16.68
N ASP A 539 -21.05 -3.05 -16.13
CA ASP A 539 -20.72 -1.79 -16.81
C ASP A 539 -20.02 -2.01 -18.16
N VAL A 540 -19.04 -2.92 -18.23
CA VAL A 540 -18.34 -3.24 -19.48
C VAL A 540 -19.30 -3.90 -20.47
N LEU A 541 -20.18 -4.78 -20.00
CA LEU A 541 -21.15 -5.49 -20.84
C LEU A 541 -22.11 -4.53 -21.55
N ARG A 542 -22.64 -3.53 -20.83
CA ARG A 542 -23.58 -2.53 -21.39
C ARG A 542 -22.99 -1.68 -22.52
N ARG A 543 -21.66 -1.63 -22.67
CA ARG A 543 -20.97 -0.89 -23.75
C ARG A 543 -20.92 -1.66 -25.07
N HIS A 544 -21.20 -2.96 -25.05
CA HIS A 544 -21.27 -3.79 -26.24
C HIS A 544 -22.57 -3.49 -27.01
N SER A 545 -22.52 -3.53 -28.34
CA SER A 545 -23.70 -3.32 -29.20
C SER A 545 -24.83 -4.36 -28.99
N ALA A 546 -24.50 -5.53 -28.43
CA ALA A 546 -25.44 -6.62 -28.13
C ALA A 546 -25.08 -7.34 -26.79
N PRO A 547 -25.47 -6.83 -25.62
CA PRO A 547 -25.01 -7.31 -24.30
C PRO A 547 -25.49 -8.73 -23.95
N ASP A 548 -26.77 -9.04 -24.17
CA ASP A 548 -27.32 -10.36 -23.80
C ASP A 548 -26.75 -11.49 -24.67
N GLU A 549 -26.59 -11.23 -25.96
CA GLU A 549 -26.04 -12.18 -26.92
C GLU A 549 -24.55 -12.46 -26.65
N VAL A 550 -23.77 -11.42 -26.31
CA VAL A 550 -22.34 -11.59 -26.03
C VAL A 550 -22.10 -12.33 -24.72
N LEU A 551 -22.86 -12.07 -23.66
CA LEU A 551 -22.66 -12.71 -22.35
C LEU A 551 -22.93 -14.22 -22.41
N LEU A 552 -24.02 -14.62 -23.06
CA LEU A 552 -24.34 -16.03 -23.26
C LEU A 552 -23.32 -16.71 -24.19
N ARG A 553 -22.96 -16.04 -25.30
CA ARG A 553 -21.96 -16.55 -26.25
C ARG A 553 -20.61 -16.78 -25.57
N LEU A 554 -20.12 -15.82 -24.79
CA LEU A 554 -18.86 -15.91 -24.05
C LEU A 554 -18.92 -16.96 -22.92
N THR A 555 -20.05 -17.07 -22.20
CA THR A 555 -20.20 -18.08 -21.13
C THR A 555 -20.25 -19.50 -21.69
N VAL A 556 -20.89 -19.71 -22.83
CA VAL A 556 -20.92 -21.01 -23.53
C VAL A 556 -19.56 -21.33 -24.16
N ALA A 557 -18.87 -20.31 -24.72
CA ALA A 557 -17.57 -20.45 -25.36
C ALA A 557 -16.38 -20.30 -24.39
N LEU A 558 -16.62 -20.18 -23.08
CA LEU A 558 -15.60 -19.85 -22.06
C LEU A 558 -14.36 -20.76 -22.14
N ARG A 559 -14.58 -22.05 -22.38
CA ARG A 559 -13.51 -23.05 -22.53
C ARG A 559 -12.62 -22.80 -23.76
N ARG A 560 -13.18 -22.25 -24.85
CA ARG A 560 -12.46 -21.89 -26.08
C ARG A 560 -11.72 -20.56 -25.93
N ASP A 561 -12.36 -19.58 -25.29
CA ASP A 561 -11.90 -18.19 -25.32
C ASP A 561 -10.94 -17.85 -24.16
N LEU A 562 -11.07 -18.51 -23.00
CA LEU A 562 -10.14 -18.38 -21.87
C LEU A 562 -9.28 -19.63 -21.64
N GLY A 563 -9.54 -20.77 -22.27
CA GLY A 563 -8.77 -21.99 -22.00
C GLY A 563 -9.04 -22.63 -20.62
N GLY A 564 -8.27 -23.66 -20.29
CA GLY A 564 -8.58 -24.65 -19.24
C GLY A 564 -8.32 -24.27 -17.77
N GLY A 565 -8.00 -23.01 -17.45
CA GLY A 565 -7.52 -22.60 -16.13
C GLY A 565 -8.60 -22.61 -15.03
N PRO A 566 -8.43 -23.36 -13.91
CA PRO A 566 -9.40 -23.39 -12.81
C PRO A 566 -9.71 -22.02 -12.18
N SER A 567 -8.70 -21.17 -12.06
CA SER A 567 -8.81 -19.82 -11.46
C SER A 567 -9.67 -18.86 -12.30
N TRP A 568 -9.57 -18.93 -13.63
CA TRP A 568 -10.36 -18.07 -14.53
C TRP A 568 -11.83 -18.48 -14.55
N ARG A 569 -12.10 -19.78 -14.45
CA ARG A 569 -13.45 -20.32 -14.32
C ARG A 569 -14.15 -19.86 -13.03
N GLU A 570 -13.43 -19.92 -11.91
CA GLU A 570 -13.93 -19.42 -10.61
C GLU A 570 -14.18 -17.93 -10.62
N SER A 571 -13.30 -17.17 -11.26
CA SER A 571 -13.42 -15.72 -11.38
C SER A 571 -14.63 -15.34 -12.23
N TRP A 572 -14.82 -15.97 -13.39
CA TRP A 572 -16.01 -15.77 -14.23
C TRP A 572 -17.31 -16.11 -13.50
N THR A 573 -17.31 -17.19 -12.72
CA THR A 573 -18.47 -17.59 -11.90
C THR A 573 -18.78 -16.55 -10.84
N ARG A 574 -17.76 -16.01 -10.15
CA ARG A 574 -17.95 -14.95 -9.16
C ARG A 574 -18.51 -13.68 -9.79
N LEU A 575 -18.02 -13.28 -10.96
CA LEU A 575 -18.49 -12.08 -11.68
C LEU A 575 -19.96 -12.20 -12.09
N ILE A 576 -20.35 -13.34 -12.65
CA ILE A 576 -21.75 -13.61 -12.97
C ILE A 576 -22.61 -13.58 -11.71
N LEU A 577 -22.19 -14.22 -10.60
CA LEU A 577 -23.00 -14.28 -9.38
C LEU A 577 -23.15 -12.95 -8.64
N ALA A 578 -22.36 -11.94 -8.99
CA ALA A 578 -22.40 -10.62 -8.39
C ALA A 578 -23.28 -9.63 -9.17
N GLY A 579 -23.80 -9.98 -10.36
CA GLY A 579 -24.71 -9.12 -11.12
C GLY A 579 -26.12 -9.09 -10.52
N GLU A 580 -26.76 -7.92 -10.50
CA GLU A 580 -28.10 -7.71 -9.92
C GLU A 580 -29.22 -8.41 -10.71
N ASP A 581 -29.08 -8.45 -12.04
CA ASP A 581 -30.05 -9.08 -12.97
C ASP A 581 -29.71 -10.54 -13.30
N THR A 582 -28.88 -11.17 -12.46
CA THR A 582 -28.45 -12.56 -12.68
C THR A 582 -29.61 -13.52 -12.52
N GLY A 583 -30.28 -13.81 -13.64
CA GLY A 583 -31.39 -14.74 -13.68
C GLY A 583 -30.99 -16.18 -13.32
N PRO A 584 -31.93 -17.00 -12.80
CA PRO A 584 -31.67 -18.40 -12.47
C PRO A 584 -31.10 -19.23 -13.65
N GLY A 585 -31.44 -18.87 -14.89
CA GLY A 585 -30.91 -19.51 -16.10
C GLY A 585 -29.39 -19.33 -16.27
N LEU A 586 -28.87 -18.15 -15.93
CA LEU A 586 -27.43 -17.84 -16.00
C LEU A 586 -26.68 -18.52 -14.84
N VAL A 587 -27.24 -18.50 -13.61
CA VAL A 587 -26.69 -19.26 -12.46
C VAL A 587 -26.60 -20.75 -12.75
N ARG A 588 -27.60 -21.31 -13.41
CA ARG A 588 -27.64 -22.73 -13.81
C ARG A 588 -26.65 -23.07 -14.93
N ALA A 589 -26.27 -22.10 -15.76
CA ALA A 589 -25.27 -22.28 -16.82
C ALA A 589 -23.81 -22.28 -16.30
N LEU A 590 -23.59 -21.84 -15.06
CA LEU A 590 -22.27 -21.79 -14.43
C LEU A 590 -21.69 -23.17 -14.15
N PRO A 591 -20.35 -23.31 -14.14
CA PRO A 591 -19.68 -24.51 -13.66
C PRO A 591 -19.94 -24.79 -12.18
N ALA A 592 -20.43 -26.00 -11.87
CA ALA A 592 -21.00 -26.32 -10.57
C ALA A 592 -20.02 -26.23 -9.39
N TRP A 593 -18.78 -26.70 -9.56
CA TRP A 593 -17.77 -26.67 -8.49
C TRP A 593 -17.46 -25.23 -8.07
N SER A 594 -17.36 -24.32 -9.04
CA SER A 594 -17.03 -22.91 -8.82
C SER A 594 -18.18 -22.15 -8.16
N ALA A 595 -19.43 -22.41 -8.56
CA ALA A 595 -20.61 -21.75 -7.99
C ALA A 595 -20.81 -22.08 -6.50
N LEU A 596 -20.59 -23.33 -6.09
CA LEU A 596 -20.83 -23.77 -4.71
C LEU A 596 -19.83 -23.27 -3.68
N ARG A 597 -18.68 -22.76 -4.12
CA ARG A 597 -17.60 -22.26 -3.25
C ARG A 597 -17.48 -20.73 -3.29
N ALA A 598 -18.42 -20.05 -3.93
CA ALA A 598 -18.47 -18.59 -3.95
C ALA A 598 -18.84 -18.02 -2.57
N ARG A 599 -18.08 -17.02 -2.10
CA ARG A 599 -18.29 -16.32 -0.81
C ARG A 599 -19.12 -15.05 -1.01
N GLY A 600 -19.84 -14.62 0.03
CA GLY A 600 -20.60 -13.36 0.07
C GLY A 600 -19.74 -12.14 0.43
N GLY A 601 -20.38 -10.98 0.61
CA GLY A 601 -19.72 -9.69 0.87
C GLY A 601 -18.88 -9.61 2.15
N GLY A 602 -19.16 -10.44 3.15
CA GLY A 602 -18.25 -10.69 4.27
C GLY A 602 -17.37 -11.88 3.96
N TYR A 603 -16.04 -11.69 3.89
CA TYR A 603 -15.04 -12.71 3.50
C TYR A 603 -15.05 -14.03 4.31
N ARG A 604 -15.96 -14.18 5.29
CA ARG A 604 -16.15 -15.33 6.18
C ARG A 604 -17.49 -16.07 5.99
N ASP A 605 -18.38 -15.61 5.11
CA ASP A 605 -19.74 -16.17 4.90
C ASP A 605 -20.02 -16.63 3.45
N ALA A 606 -20.98 -17.54 3.25
CA ALA A 606 -21.39 -18.08 1.95
C ALA A 606 -22.25 -17.09 1.12
N HIS A 607 -22.29 -17.22 -0.23
CA HIS A 607 -23.02 -16.28 -1.10
C HIS A 607 -24.56 -16.48 -1.12
N PRO A 608 -25.38 -15.44 -0.85
CA PRO A 608 -26.82 -15.56 -0.65
C PRO A 608 -27.61 -15.99 -1.91
N LEU A 609 -27.25 -15.54 -3.12
CA LEU A 609 -27.93 -15.96 -4.36
C LEU A 609 -27.78 -17.46 -4.66
N VAL A 610 -26.59 -18.01 -4.46
CA VAL A 610 -26.34 -19.46 -4.59
C VAL A 610 -27.14 -20.22 -3.54
N VAL A 611 -27.12 -19.76 -2.29
CA VAL A 611 -27.94 -20.32 -1.20
C VAL A 611 -29.42 -20.27 -1.55
N SER A 612 -29.90 -19.18 -2.17
CA SER A 612 -31.30 -19.04 -2.59
C SER A 612 -31.68 -20.01 -3.72
N VAL A 613 -30.85 -20.15 -4.77
CA VAL A 613 -31.10 -21.07 -5.91
C VAL A 613 -31.05 -22.52 -5.46
N VAL A 614 -30.12 -22.87 -4.56
CA VAL A 614 -30.03 -24.21 -3.96
C VAL A 614 -31.23 -24.46 -3.03
N ARG A 615 -31.57 -23.53 -2.12
CA ARG A 615 -32.76 -23.65 -1.25
C ARG A 615 -34.07 -23.70 -2.04
N ALA A 616 -34.18 -22.97 -3.14
CA ALA A 616 -35.35 -23.02 -4.02
C ALA A 616 -35.43 -24.34 -4.81
N SER A 617 -34.28 -24.93 -5.17
CA SER A 617 -34.22 -26.19 -5.91
C SER A 617 -34.38 -27.43 -5.01
N LEU A 618 -33.95 -27.36 -3.75
CA LEU A 618 -33.95 -28.49 -2.80
C LEU A 618 -35.02 -28.37 -1.69
N GLY A 619 -35.45 -27.17 -1.32
CA GLY A 619 -36.51 -26.94 -0.32
C GLY A 619 -36.11 -27.34 1.11
N SER A 620 -37.09 -27.84 1.87
CA SER A 620 -36.92 -28.42 3.21
C SER A 620 -36.64 -29.93 3.18
N ASP A 621 -36.31 -30.49 2.02
CA ASP A 621 -36.12 -31.93 1.81
C ASP A 621 -34.69 -32.36 2.16
N GLN A 622 -34.54 -32.97 3.33
CA GLN A 622 -33.28 -33.48 3.85
C GLN A 622 -32.60 -34.49 2.88
N ASP A 623 -33.34 -35.31 2.13
CA ASP A 623 -32.79 -36.32 1.21
C ASP A 623 -32.26 -35.70 -0.11
N ALA A 624 -32.84 -34.56 -0.53
CA ALA A 624 -32.32 -33.77 -1.64
C ALA A 624 -31.02 -33.05 -1.24
N TRP A 625 -30.94 -32.57 0.00
CA TRP A 625 -29.71 -32.02 0.60
C TRP A 625 -28.61 -33.09 0.69
N ASP A 626 -28.94 -34.31 1.10
CA ASP A 626 -27.98 -35.41 1.23
C ASP A 626 -27.47 -35.92 -0.12
N ARG A 627 -28.32 -36.02 -1.16
CA ARG A 627 -27.89 -36.36 -2.54
C ARG A 627 -27.00 -35.28 -3.14
N PHE A 628 -27.36 -34.01 -2.96
CA PHE A 628 -26.59 -32.87 -3.45
C PHE A 628 -25.20 -32.79 -2.80
N ALA A 629 -25.09 -33.18 -1.51
CA ALA A 629 -23.81 -33.29 -0.80
C ALA A 629 -22.82 -34.29 -1.44
N SER A 630 -23.28 -35.17 -2.33
CA SER A 630 -22.48 -36.19 -3.02
C SER A 630 -22.11 -35.88 -4.50
N CYS A 631 -22.29 -34.64 -4.96
CA CYS A 631 -22.14 -34.31 -6.40
C CYS A 631 -20.72 -34.55 -6.97
N PRO A 632 -20.58 -34.93 -8.26
CA PRO A 632 -19.29 -35.29 -8.87
C PRO A 632 -18.49 -34.08 -9.38
N ALA A 633 -18.91 -32.85 -9.05
CA ALA A 633 -18.25 -31.64 -9.51
C ALA A 633 -16.81 -31.57 -8.95
N ALA A 634 -15.83 -31.30 -9.80
CA ALA A 634 -14.41 -31.31 -9.43
C ALA A 634 -13.72 -29.99 -9.80
N TYR A 635 -12.61 -29.70 -9.12
CA TYR A 635 -11.78 -28.52 -9.38
C TYR A 635 -11.07 -28.56 -10.74
N SER A 636 -10.72 -29.75 -11.24
CA SER A 636 -9.94 -29.93 -12.47
C SER A 636 -10.45 -31.10 -13.32
N GLY A 637 -9.99 -31.17 -14.58
CA GLY A 637 -10.37 -32.21 -15.54
C GLY A 637 -11.73 -31.98 -16.21
N PRO A 638 -12.25 -32.96 -16.98
CA PRO A 638 -13.50 -32.84 -17.72
C PRO A 638 -14.73 -32.54 -16.84
N ALA A 639 -14.77 -33.09 -15.62
CA ALA A 639 -15.85 -32.88 -14.65
C ALA A 639 -15.90 -31.44 -14.10
N ALA A 640 -14.85 -30.63 -14.31
CA ALA A 640 -14.82 -29.23 -13.88
C ALA A 640 -15.66 -28.29 -14.76
N TRP A 641 -16.24 -28.82 -15.86
CA TRP A 641 -17.08 -28.10 -16.81
C TRP A 641 -18.55 -28.55 -16.76
N LEU A 642 -18.92 -29.38 -15.78
CA LEU A 642 -20.32 -29.73 -15.52
C LEU A 642 -21.08 -28.50 -15.00
N ARG A 643 -22.26 -28.24 -15.56
CA ARG A 643 -23.08 -27.07 -15.21
C ARG A 643 -23.91 -27.32 -13.96
N LEU A 644 -24.14 -26.28 -13.16
CA LEU A 644 -24.89 -26.34 -11.90
C LEU A 644 -26.35 -26.80 -12.13
N GLY A 645 -26.99 -26.30 -13.19
CA GLY A 645 -28.37 -26.67 -13.51
C GLY A 645 -28.54 -28.17 -13.78
N ASP A 646 -27.60 -28.76 -14.52
CA ASP A 646 -27.65 -30.19 -14.86
C ASP A 646 -27.48 -31.08 -13.62
N LEU A 647 -26.70 -30.63 -12.62
CA LEU A 647 -26.52 -31.33 -11.34
C LEU A 647 -27.70 -31.15 -10.38
N LEU A 648 -28.28 -29.95 -10.30
CA LEU A 648 -29.47 -29.70 -9.47
C LEU A 648 -30.68 -30.50 -9.99
N ASP A 649 -30.85 -30.60 -11.31
CA ASP A 649 -31.90 -31.43 -11.91
C ASP A 649 -31.69 -32.92 -11.61
N ALA A 650 -30.44 -33.38 -11.65
CA ALA A 650 -30.11 -34.75 -11.31
C ALA A 650 -30.37 -35.06 -9.82
N ALA A 651 -29.97 -34.14 -8.92
CA ALA A 651 -30.14 -34.28 -7.48
C ALA A 651 -31.62 -34.22 -7.05
N ALA A 652 -32.41 -33.28 -7.58
CA ALA A 652 -33.84 -33.18 -7.25
C ALA A 652 -34.64 -34.39 -7.77
N LYS A 653 -34.39 -34.80 -9.02
CA LYS A 653 -35.14 -35.88 -9.68
C LYS A 653 -34.61 -37.29 -9.36
N GLY A 654 -33.45 -37.40 -8.71
CA GLY A 654 -32.80 -38.69 -8.42
C GLY A 654 -32.31 -39.42 -9.68
N THR A 655 -31.86 -38.67 -10.69
CA THR A 655 -31.39 -39.24 -11.97
C THR A 655 -29.86 -39.34 -12.02
N PRO A 656 -29.28 -40.18 -12.92
CA PRO A 656 -27.84 -40.31 -13.04
C PRO A 656 -27.14 -38.99 -13.39
N TRP A 657 -25.90 -38.82 -12.93
CA TRP A 657 -25.12 -37.61 -13.17
C TRP A 657 -24.83 -37.37 -14.68
N PRO A 658 -24.86 -36.11 -15.15
CA PRO A 658 -24.54 -35.74 -16.52
C PRO A 658 -23.09 -36.08 -16.90
N LYS A 659 -22.87 -36.42 -18.17
CA LYS A 659 -21.52 -36.73 -18.69
C LYS A 659 -20.71 -35.45 -18.92
N PRO A 660 -19.42 -35.42 -18.56
CA PRO A 660 -18.57 -34.27 -18.81
C PRO A 660 -18.26 -34.07 -20.30
N PRO A 661 -18.03 -32.82 -20.75
CA PRO A 661 -17.67 -32.54 -22.14
C PRO A 661 -16.32 -33.14 -22.52
N ALA A 662 -16.18 -33.59 -23.77
CA ALA A 662 -14.98 -34.28 -24.27
C ALA A 662 -13.69 -33.47 -24.05
N GLY A 663 -12.63 -34.13 -23.61
CA GLY A 663 -11.32 -33.52 -23.37
C GLY A 663 -10.65 -33.02 -24.67
N ARG A 664 -9.89 -31.93 -24.56
CA ARG A 664 -8.83 -31.55 -25.50
C ARG A 664 -7.55 -31.58 -24.70
#